data_AF-A0A8T1I9F4-F1
#
_entry.id   AF-A0A8T1I9F4-F1
#
_cell.length_a   1.000
_cell.length_b   1.000
_cell.length_c   1.000
_cell.angle_alpha   90.00
_cell.angle_beta   90.00
_cell.angle_gamma   90.00
#
_symmetry.space_group_name_H-M   'P 1'
#
loop_
_entity.id
_entity.type
_entity.pdbx_description
1 polymer ?
#
loop_
_entity_poly.entity_id
_entity_poly.type
_entity_poly.pdbx_seq_one_letter_code
_entity_poly.pdbx_strand_id
1 'polypeptide(L)'
;MADERLRAACECGDLEEVQQLVEGDEGVHIDAGDTDTGWTPLILASWHGHLHVVRYLLERGAEVDVVDSGGSTAVRFAASEGHPDILRELTERGGADLNVADMNGWTPLLLASWGGHVDVVRYLLEHGADVDARDSGGSSQLRFAASEGRLEVVKLLVEVGSARVNQYDERGWTPLILASWYGHYNVVKFLLEHGAQIDVKDAGSSTAMRFAASEGRLRIAKLLVQHGSLCVNEPEIHGRTPLWFAVKNNHLRLAAWLLQIGADPNIKTDEGSTPLMRICRSDNADDDAVELFLDHGADVNASDYQGWTPLIHVCESGDPDASIMEVLLDRGADTMERTVVDKYMHTALDYAKTHGHRQVQELLVSTLSHTQLRSLDFRATTTSTKWSIPPTEIEFGDFVATKDIGGDFLGTWLDAEVAIKLYLSVPGAYDSFDDQVTRWFGLRHPNVQKLYGAVREGYNIFVCEQMANGSLEEYVETITSLSEWNLPNVATAFRKDGNAKLANFSSSRALQWGGGDSSEPLVSEAKAFASDVLFLGNCLHAVSLKLRGYTEFDELRAKCDTLVQGMRHDDSLQRCNISAVVLRMKSLLELTNQDQAHQDEVVSASRILSKLQDVQVSVNESTDALYRELYADLEAVCQRLFSWSNPITVHTYEEAMIVLETIQGAIEQQNSYNNSIQRLSSSYMYNEMEKRWSDLRKQRIDVFVSEIDNTLTLLHPTETEDLLTLLHRELQNTSYSEVQHRIIQKAYDEACSTQHGSIIESLPEWFIGWYELEDEVVFARGGFGEVSRAKWLNSDVIVKRVITEGRHGQKQMFQREIELWFGLNHPHVVKLFGGCHIGTPFFVCEEAKNGSLDKYLRAHPTEVWQKLYEAALGLEYLHARGIVHRDLKCDNILVNIDGDAKLTDFGLSALESAGDQGERSGAVRWVAPECLAGEQASYASDVFSLGMCIVQAVSGKLPWGNQLDNAVVKHRMRNGELPQRPLQFSDDQWQLVESMCKFDPRERMHLLVVVQKLRRLAEFPDGVIIEHVSKELDCDMALNLKQALLSHDSSANYSVPCFVYQLLIERMEDIDNTCSSVNAKSSLNSILASAETWIKQLGNQLSTVDFVKAVFRGFSLHRQIDRVLAEHFIAPTSEVHGWADKCFSVLQAEQKGACP
;
A
#
# COMPACT_ATOMS: atom_id res chain seq x y z
N MET A 1 5.46 -62.07 -32.93
CA MET A 1 6.70 -62.70 -32.43
C MET A 1 7.77 -62.78 -33.52
N ALA A 2 7.52 -63.38 -34.70
CA ALA A 2 8.52 -63.39 -35.78
C ALA A 2 8.77 -61.99 -36.39
N ASP A 3 7.71 -61.21 -36.67
CA ASP A 3 7.84 -59.81 -37.15
C ASP A 3 8.51 -58.90 -36.12
N GLU A 4 8.29 -59.16 -34.83
CA GLU A 4 8.90 -58.42 -33.73
C GLU A 4 10.40 -58.73 -33.60
N ARG A 5 10.79 -59.99 -33.79
CA ARG A 5 12.20 -60.40 -33.89
C ARG A 5 12.87 -59.79 -35.11
N LEU A 6 12.19 -59.72 -36.26
CA LEU A 6 12.72 -59.05 -37.44
C LEU A 6 12.99 -57.56 -37.16
N ARG A 7 12.03 -56.87 -36.53
CA ARG A 7 12.20 -55.47 -36.13
C ARG A 7 13.38 -55.29 -35.17
N ALA A 8 13.50 -56.12 -34.14
CA ALA A 8 14.61 -56.06 -33.19
C ALA A 8 15.99 -56.34 -33.85
N ALA A 9 16.05 -57.29 -34.79
CA ALA A 9 17.28 -57.57 -35.55
C ALA A 9 17.66 -56.39 -36.46
N CYS A 10 16.68 -55.74 -37.08
CA CYS A 10 16.89 -54.53 -37.88
C CYS A 10 17.33 -53.34 -37.03
N GLU A 11 16.80 -53.19 -35.81
CA GLU A 11 17.22 -52.17 -34.84
C GLU A 11 18.68 -52.38 -34.40
N CYS A 12 19.08 -53.62 -34.15
CA CYS A 12 20.44 -53.98 -33.75
C CYS A 12 21.45 -54.01 -34.91
N GLY A 13 20.98 -54.02 -36.16
CA GLY A 13 21.82 -54.15 -37.35
C GLY A 13 22.34 -55.57 -37.60
N ASP A 14 21.70 -56.60 -37.04
CA ASP A 14 22.09 -57.99 -37.21
C ASP A 14 21.63 -58.53 -38.58
N LEU A 15 22.47 -58.33 -39.59
CA LEU A 15 22.18 -58.78 -40.95
C LEU A 15 21.98 -60.30 -41.04
N GLU A 16 22.69 -61.09 -40.24
CA GLU A 16 22.58 -62.55 -40.28
C GLU A 16 21.22 -63.01 -39.76
N GLU A 17 20.75 -62.46 -38.64
CA GLU A 17 19.41 -62.76 -38.11
C GLU A 17 18.31 -62.23 -39.05
N VAL A 18 18.47 -61.03 -39.62
CA VAL A 18 17.53 -60.50 -40.63
C VAL A 18 17.44 -61.44 -41.84
N GLN A 19 18.57 -61.93 -42.36
CA GLN A 19 18.59 -62.86 -43.49
C GLN A 19 17.88 -64.18 -43.15
N GLN A 20 18.17 -64.75 -41.97
CA GLN A 20 17.54 -65.99 -41.52
C GLN A 20 16.03 -65.86 -41.36
N LEU A 21 15.55 -64.75 -40.79
CA LEU A 21 14.12 -64.52 -40.56
C LEU A 21 13.35 -64.26 -41.87
N VAL A 22 13.94 -63.52 -42.81
CA VAL A 22 13.29 -63.20 -44.10
C VAL A 22 13.30 -64.39 -45.07
N GLU A 23 14.33 -65.25 -45.03
CA GLU A 23 14.43 -66.43 -45.90
C GLU A 23 13.77 -67.70 -45.30
N GLY A 24 13.42 -67.67 -44.01
CA GLY A 24 12.81 -68.80 -43.30
C GLY A 24 11.31 -68.98 -43.57
N ASP A 25 10.79 -70.16 -43.22
CA ASP A 25 9.36 -70.50 -43.33
C ASP A 25 8.48 -69.87 -42.22
N GLU A 26 9.01 -68.93 -41.42
CA GLU A 26 8.31 -68.34 -40.26
C GLU A 26 7.19 -67.36 -40.66
N GLY A 27 7.00 -67.08 -41.95
CA GLY A 27 5.89 -66.26 -42.46
C GLY A 27 5.98 -64.78 -42.11
N VAL A 28 7.20 -64.27 -41.95
CA VAL A 28 7.49 -62.86 -41.60
C VAL A 28 7.03 -61.93 -42.72
N HIS A 29 6.33 -60.86 -42.36
CA HIS A 29 5.98 -59.81 -43.30
C HIS A 29 7.04 -58.70 -43.25
N ILE A 30 7.75 -58.48 -44.36
CA ILE A 30 8.93 -57.59 -44.41
C ILE A 30 8.62 -56.13 -44.05
N ASP A 31 7.38 -55.68 -44.32
CA ASP A 31 6.89 -54.34 -43.96
C ASP A 31 5.99 -54.32 -42.72
N ALA A 32 6.03 -55.35 -41.87
CA ALA A 32 5.22 -55.37 -40.64
C ALA A 32 5.64 -54.24 -39.70
N GLY A 33 4.81 -53.19 -39.65
CA GLY A 33 4.95 -52.08 -38.70
C GLY A 33 4.65 -52.50 -37.27
N ASP A 34 5.30 -51.83 -36.32
CA ASP A 34 4.89 -51.86 -34.91
C ASP A 34 3.45 -51.39 -34.70
N THR A 35 2.72 -51.95 -33.72
CA THR A 35 1.33 -51.58 -33.48
C THR A 35 1.16 -50.17 -32.92
N ASP A 36 2.15 -49.65 -32.21
CA ASP A 36 2.06 -48.37 -31.51
C ASP A 36 2.65 -47.23 -32.34
N THR A 37 3.80 -47.50 -32.98
CA THR A 37 4.55 -46.49 -33.74
C THR A 37 4.37 -46.61 -35.25
N GLY A 38 3.95 -47.75 -35.77
CA GLY A 38 3.95 -48.02 -37.21
C GLY A 38 5.35 -48.23 -37.79
N TRP A 39 6.40 -48.37 -36.97
CA TRP A 39 7.77 -48.49 -37.44
C TRP A 39 8.02 -49.85 -38.12
N THR A 40 8.40 -49.81 -39.40
CA THR A 40 8.78 -50.98 -40.19
C THR A 40 10.24 -51.38 -39.96
N PRO A 41 10.63 -52.61 -40.31
CA PRO A 41 12.04 -53.03 -40.34
C PRO A 41 12.95 -52.07 -41.13
N LEU A 42 12.45 -51.54 -42.26
CA LEU A 42 13.18 -50.57 -43.09
C LEU A 42 13.36 -49.22 -42.38
N ILE A 43 12.32 -48.73 -41.69
CA ILE A 43 12.38 -47.50 -40.87
C ILE A 43 13.42 -47.65 -39.75
N LEU A 44 13.38 -48.74 -39.00
CA LEU A 44 14.31 -49.03 -37.91
C LEU A 44 15.76 -49.08 -38.40
N ALA A 45 16.04 -49.85 -39.46
CA ALA A 45 17.38 -49.95 -40.02
C ALA A 45 17.88 -48.60 -40.56
N SER A 46 16.97 -47.77 -41.10
CA SER A 46 17.31 -46.45 -41.63
C SER A 46 17.61 -45.43 -40.54
N TRP A 47 16.83 -45.43 -39.45
CA TRP A 47 17.09 -44.59 -38.27
C TRP A 47 18.44 -44.92 -37.63
N HIS A 48 18.73 -46.21 -37.42
CA HIS A 48 19.94 -46.65 -36.73
C HIS A 48 21.22 -46.68 -37.59
N GLY A 49 21.14 -46.36 -38.88
CA GLY A 49 22.33 -46.26 -39.73
C GLY A 49 22.85 -47.60 -40.28
N HIS A 50 22.01 -48.64 -40.31
CA HIS A 50 22.42 -50.00 -40.72
C HIS A 50 22.34 -50.22 -42.23
N LEU A 51 23.27 -49.62 -42.98
CA LEU A 51 23.31 -49.62 -44.44
C LEU A 51 23.15 -51.02 -45.07
N HIS A 52 23.83 -52.04 -44.53
CA HIS A 52 23.78 -53.39 -45.09
C HIS A 52 22.42 -54.05 -44.88
N VAL A 53 21.75 -53.77 -43.76
CA VAL A 53 20.38 -54.24 -43.51
C VAL A 53 19.40 -53.54 -44.44
N VAL A 54 19.50 -52.21 -44.59
CA VAL A 54 18.67 -51.43 -45.54
C VAL A 54 18.79 -51.98 -46.95
N ARG A 55 20.02 -52.19 -47.46
CA ARG A 55 20.25 -52.77 -48.80
C ARG A 55 19.57 -54.12 -48.96
N TYR A 56 19.73 -54.99 -47.97
CA TYR A 56 19.15 -56.33 -48.01
C TYR A 56 17.61 -56.28 -48.01
N LEU A 57 16.99 -55.45 -47.15
CA LEU A 57 15.55 -55.30 -47.10
C LEU A 57 14.98 -54.80 -48.45
N LEU A 58 15.62 -53.80 -49.08
CA LEU A 58 15.23 -53.31 -50.40
C LEU A 58 15.39 -54.38 -51.49
N GLU A 59 16.46 -55.17 -51.47
CA GLU A 59 16.67 -56.30 -52.40
C GLU A 59 15.60 -57.40 -52.26
N ARG A 60 15.00 -57.51 -51.08
CA ARG A 60 13.89 -58.43 -50.79
C ARG A 60 12.50 -57.81 -51.00
N GLY A 61 12.43 -56.58 -51.52
CA GLY A 61 11.19 -55.94 -51.92
C GLY A 61 10.45 -55.23 -50.79
N ALA A 62 11.14 -54.80 -49.73
CA ALA A 62 10.57 -53.91 -48.73
C ALA A 62 10.03 -52.63 -49.39
N GLU A 63 8.84 -52.20 -49.00
CA GLU A 63 8.18 -51.03 -49.55
C GLU A 63 8.81 -49.75 -48.97
N VAL A 64 9.33 -48.89 -49.85
CA VAL A 64 10.15 -47.73 -49.45
C VAL A 64 9.31 -46.57 -48.88
N ASP A 65 8.04 -46.47 -49.30
CA ASP A 65 7.15 -45.35 -49.00
C ASP A 65 6.18 -45.64 -47.84
N VAL A 66 6.38 -46.73 -47.10
CA VAL A 66 5.59 -47.01 -45.90
C VAL A 66 5.82 -45.90 -44.88
N VAL A 67 4.72 -45.37 -44.36
CA VAL A 67 4.73 -44.31 -43.34
C VAL A 67 4.46 -44.87 -41.96
N ASP A 68 5.13 -44.28 -40.97
CA ASP A 68 4.83 -44.50 -39.56
C ASP A 68 3.51 -43.81 -39.13
N SER A 69 3.16 -43.92 -37.85
CA SER A 69 1.94 -43.29 -37.30
C SER A 69 1.95 -41.75 -37.40
N GLY A 70 3.11 -41.13 -37.57
CA GLY A 70 3.29 -39.70 -37.79
C GLY A 70 3.36 -39.27 -39.26
N GLY A 71 3.25 -40.21 -40.21
CA GLY A 71 3.38 -39.93 -41.64
C GLY A 71 4.82 -39.89 -42.17
N SER A 72 5.80 -40.43 -41.42
CA SER A 72 7.22 -40.42 -41.78
C SER A 72 7.67 -41.70 -42.49
N THR A 73 8.44 -41.57 -43.57
CA THR A 73 9.05 -42.69 -44.29
C THR A 73 10.50 -42.95 -43.85
N ALA A 74 11.08 -44.07 -44.29
CA ALA A 74 12.48 -44.42 -44.05
C ALA A 74 13.49 -43.31 -44.46
N VAL A 75 13.18 -42.56 -45.52
CA VAL A 75 14.02 -41.46 -46.05
C VAL A 75 14.10 -40.30 -45.06
N ARG A 76 12.97 -39.95 -44.42
CA ARG A 76 12.94 -38.91 -43.39
C ARG A 76 13.80 -39.29 -42.19
N PHE A 77 13.72 -40.54 -41.75
CA PHE A 77 14.53 -41.03 -40.63
C PHE A 77 16.03 -41.07 -40.97
N ALA A 78 16.41 -41.54 -42.16
CA ALA A 78 17.79 -41.47 -42.64
C ALA A 78 18.30 -40.03 -42.72
N ALA A 79 17.44 -39.07 -43.11
CA ALA A 79 17.78 -37.66 -43.18
C ALA A 79 17.91 -37.00 -41.80
N SER A 80 17.03 -37.34 -40.85
CA SER A 80 17.07 -36.89 -39.45
C SER A 80 18.37 -37.29 -38.76
N GLU A 81 18.80 -38.52 -38.97
CA GLU A 81 19.97 -39.10 -38.28
C GLU A 81 21.29 -38.92 -39.06
N GLY A 82 21.24 -38.32 -40.25
CA GLY A 82 22.44 -37.92 -40.97
C GLY A 82 23.13 -39.06 -41.72
N HIS A 83 22.37 -40.00 -42.30
CA HIS A 83 22.90 -41.18 -42.99
C HIS A 83 22.85 -41.04 -44.53
N PRO A 84 23.83 -40.36 -45.19
CA PRO A 84 23.78 -40.08 -46.62
C PRO A 84 23.86 -41.34 -47.50
N ASP A 85 24.57 -42.38 -47.05
CA ASP A 85 24.67 -43.63 -47.83
C ASP A 85 23.35 -44.41 -47.81
N ILE A 86 22.61 -44.41 -46.70
CA ILE A 86 21.27 -45.01 -46.64
C ILE A 86 20.31 -44.23 -47.52
N LEU A 87 20.37 -42.89 -47.45
CA LEU A 87 19.53 -42.03 -48.27
C LEU A 87 19.79 -42.24 -49.77
N ARG A 88 21.06 -42.48 -50.15
CA ARG A 88 21.43 -42.89 -51.51
C ARG A 88 20.80 -44.22 -51.92
N GLU A 89 20.87 -45.24 -51.08
CA GLU A 89 20.27 -46.56 -51.38
C GLU A 89 18.74 -46.50 -51.48
N LEU A 90 18.07 -45.78 -50.57
CA LEU A 90 16.62 -45.59 -50.60
C LEU A 90 16.18 -44.89 -51.90
N THR A 91 16.97 -43.94 -52.40
CA THR A 91 16.68 -43.21 -53.64
C THR A 91 17.02 -44.02 -54.90
N GLU A 92 18.24 -44.52 -55.01
CA GLU A 92 18.75 -45.19 -56.23
C GLU A 92 18.15 -46.58 -56.45
N ARG A 93 17.86 -47.32 -55.37
CA ARG A 93 17.28 -48.67 -55.45
C ARG A 93 15.80 -48.71 -55.10
N GLY A 94 15.42 -48.00 -54.04
CA GLY A 94 14.03 -47.98 -53.57
C GLY A 94 13.14 -47.08 -54.43
N GLY A 95 13.68 -46.07 -55.10
CA GLY A 95 12.90 -45.08 -55.84
C GLY A 95 12.15 -44.09 -54.92
N ALA A 96 12.65 -43.91 -53.69
CA ALA A 96 12.07 -43.02 -52.69
C ALA A 96 11.87 -41.57 -53.19
N ASP A 97 10.73 -40.98 -52.83
CA ASP A 97 10.51 -39.54 -52.98
C ASP A 97 11.23 -38.73 -51.86
N LEU A 98 12.08 -37.79 -52.26
CA LEU A 98 12.85 -36.93 -51.37
C LEU A 98 12.04 -35.74 -50.82
N ASN A 99 10.84 -35.51 -51.34
CA ASN A 99 9.96 -34.40 -50.96
C ASN A 99 8.78 -34.80 -50.06
N VAL A 100 8.78 -36.04 -49.57
CA VAL A 100 7.75 -36.53 -48.63
C VAL A 100 7.69 -35.65 -47.38
N ALA A 101 6.48 -35.33 -46.94
CA ALA A 101 6.23 -34.54 -45.75
C ALA A 101 5.43 -35.35 -44.74
N ASP A 102 5.75 -35.23 -43.45
CA ASP A 102 4.94 -35.80 -42.38
C ASP A 102 3.68 -34.98 -42.11
N MET A 103 2.90 -35.38 -41.09
CA MET A 103 1.70 -34.64 -40.68
C MET A 103 1.97 -33.19 -40.24
N ASN A 104 3.23 -32.84 -39.93
CA ASN A 104 3.65 -31.49 -39.56
C ASN A 104 4.28 -30.72 -40.75
N GLY A 105 4.30 -31.30 -41.96
CA GLY A 105 4.93 -30.68 -43.12
C GLY A 105 6.46 -30.75 -43.13
N TRP A 106 7.09 -31.54 -42.27
CA TRP A 106 8.55 -31.66 -42.24
C TRP A 106 9.03 -32.55 -43.40
N THR A 107 9.97 -32.06 -44.21
CA THR A 107 10.58 -32.82 -45.30
C THR A 107 11.95 -33.40 -44.89
N PRO A 108 12.50 -34.40 -45.61
CA PRO A 108 13.88 -34.87 -45.39
C PRO A 108 14.90 -33.73 -45.37
N LEU A 109 14.77 -32.76 -46.27
CA LEU A 109 15.68 -31.60 -46.32
C LEU A 109 15.55 -30.72 -45.07
N LEU A 110 14.35 -30.57 -44.54
CA LEU A 110 14.09 -29.79 -43.33
C LEU A 110 14.70 -30.46 -42.09
N LEU A 111 14.50 -31.78 -41.93
CA LEU A 111 15.12 -32.58 -40.87
C LEU A 111 16.66 -32.52 -40.92
N ALA A 112 17.25 -32.76 -42.09
CA ALA A 112 18.70 -32.72 -42.27
C ALA A 112 19.27 -31.32 -42.00
N SER A 113 18.52 -30.27 -42.36
CA SER A 113 18.92 -28.88 -42.13
C SER A 113 18.91 -28.50 -40.65
N TRP A 114 17.92 -28.98 -39.90
CA TRP A 114 17.86 -28.81 -38.45
C TRP A 114 18.99 -29.58 -37.74
N GLY A 115 19.19 -30.86 -38.12
CA GLY A 115 20.25 -31.72 -37.60
C GLY A 115 21.67 -31.23 -37.94
N GLY A 116 21.82 -30.41 -38.98
CA GLY A 116 23.13 -29.91 -39.43
C GLY A 116 23.90 -30.89 -40.30
N HIS A 117 23.22 -31.84 -40.93
CA HIS A 117 23.81 -32.94 -41.68
C HIS A 117 24.21 -32.50 -43.09
N VAL A 118 25.39 -31.89 -43.21
CA VAL A 118 25.89 -31.24 -44.44
C VAL A 118 25.87 -32.16 -45.66
N ASP A 119 26.31 -33.41 -45.53
CA ASP A 119 26.39 -34.35 -46.65
C ASP A 119 25.01 -34.82 -47.11
N VAL A 120 24.07 -34.97 -46.18
CA VAL A 120 22.67 -35.28 -46.48
C VAL A 120 22.01 -34.10 -47.18
N VAL A 121 22.16 -32.88 -46.66
CA VAL A 121 21.62 -31.65 -47.28
C VAL A 121 22.15 -31.49 -48.70
N ARG A 122 23.46 -31.68 -48.91
CA ARG A 122 24.07 -31.63 -50.24
C ARG A 122 23.43 -32.65 -51.18
N TYR A 123 23.35 -33.91 -50.77
CA TYR A 123 22.75 -34.96 -51.58
C TYR A 123 21.30 -34.63 -51.95
N LEU A 124 20.48 -34.20 -50.98
CA LEU A 124 19.08 -33.84 -51.19
C LEU A 124 18.92 -32.69 -52.19
N LEU A 125 19.73 -31.62 -52.07
CA LEU A 125 19.69 -30.49 -53.00
C LEU A 125 20.11 -30.88 -54.43
N GLU A 126 21.16 -31.71 -54.57
CA GLU A 126 21.64 -32.19 -55.86
C GLU A 126 20.63 -33.11 -56.56
N HIS A 127 19.73 -33.74 -55.81
CA HIS A 127 18.71 -34.68 -56.30
C HIS A 127 17.29 -34.08 -56.30
N GLY A 128 17.15 -32.76 -56.28
CA GLY A 128 15.88 -32.08 -56.54
C GLY A 128 14.92 -31.97 -55.36
N ALA A 129 15.43 -31.99 -54.12
CA ALA A 129 14.63 -31.65 -52.96
C ALA A 129 14.16 -30.18 -53.02
N ASP A 130 12.91 -29.93 -52.64
CA ASP A 130 12.29 -28.61 -52.65
C ASP A 130 12.84 -27.75 -51.50
N VAL A 131 13.70 -26.80 -51.85
CA VAL A 131 14.32 -25.83 -50.93
C VAL A 131 13.36 -24.75 -50.43
N ASP A 132 12.19 -24.61 -51.06
CA ASP A 132 11.17 -23.63 -50.68
C ASP A 132 10.03 -24.28 -49.86
N ALA A 133 10.09 -25.60 -49.62
CA ALA A 133 9.11 -26.33 -48.82
C ALA A 133 9.02 -25.79 -47.38
N ARG A 134 7.82 -25.86 -46.81
CA ARG A 134 7.48 -25.30 -45.50
C ARG A 134 6.79 -26.32 -44.61
N ASP A 135 7.09 -26.25 -43.32
CA ASP A 135 6.32 -26.96 -42.31
C ASP A 135 4.92 -26.33 -42.12
N SER A 136 4.10 -26.95 -41.27
CA SER A 136 2.74 -26.49 -40.96
C SER A 136 2.69 -25.11 -40.31
N GLY A 137 3.80 -24.61 -39.74
CA GLY A 137 3.94 -23.25 -39.21
C GLY A 137 4.51 -22.24 -40.21
N GLY A 138 4.71 -22.64 -41.47
CA GLY A 138 5.26 -21.79 -42.52
C GLY A 138 6.80 -21.66 -42.52
N SER A 139 7.50 -22.53 -41.80
CA SER A 139 8.95 -22.49 -41.60
C SER A 139 9.72 -23.18 -42.72
N SER A 140 10.77 -22.53 -43.24
CA SER A 140 11.68 -23.14 -44.22
C SER A 140 12.90 -23.81 -43.59
N GLN A 141 13.62 -24.60 -44.38
CA GLN A 141 14.85 -25.28 -43.99
C GLN A 141 15.96 -24.28 -43.64
N LEU A 142 16.03 -23.15 -44.35
CA LEU A 142 16.96 -22.06 -44.06
C LEU A 142 16.70 -21.45 -42.66
N ARG A 143 15.42 -21.38 -42.26
CA ARG A 143 15.02 -20.85 -40.96
C ARG A 143 15.51 -21.73 -39.81
N PHE A 144 15.32 -23.05 -39.92
CA PHE A 144 15.84 -24.03 -38.94
C PHE A 144 17.37 -24.11 -38.92
N ALA A 145 18.02 -24.14 -40.08
CA ALA A 145 19.48 -24.11 -40.14
C ALA A 145 20.05 -22.84 -39.50
N ALA A 146 19.37 -21.70 -39.66
CA ALA A 146 19.76 -20.44 -39.06
C ALA A 146 19.53 -20.40 -37.54
N SER A 147 18.43 -20.96 -37.02
CA SER A 147 18.17 -21.04 -35.59
C SER A 147 19.15 -21.95 -34.85
N GLU A 148 19.59 -23.04 -35.49
CA GLU A 148 20.54 -24.00 -34.94
C GLU A 148 22.02 -23.63 -35.23
N GLY A 149 22.27 -22.53 -35.92
CA GLY A 149 23.63 -22.04 -36.18
C GLY A 149 24.43 -22.90 -37.17
N ARG A 150 23.75 -23.69 -38.02
CA ARG A 150 24.37 -24.62 -38.97
C ARG A 150 24.91 -23.89 -40.19
N LEU A 151 26.01 -23.15 -40.03
CA LEU A 151 26.58 -22.28 -41.08
C LEU A 151 26.79 -22.98 -42.44
N GLU A 152 27.37 -24.18 -42.44
CA GLU A 152 27.64 -24.89 -43.70
C GLU A 152 26.36 -25.35 -44.40
N VAL A 153 25.32 -25.72 -43.65
CA VAL A 153 23.97 -25.98 -44.19
C VAL A 153 23.36 -24.69 -44.74
N VAL A 154 23.44 -23.58 -44.01
CA VAL A 154 22.95 -22.27 -44.47
C VAL A 154 23.60 -21.88 -45.80
N LYS A 155 24.92 -22.05 -45.93
CA LYS A 155 25.64 -21.82 -47.19
C LYS A 155 25.11 -22.70 -48.32
N LEU A 156 24.96 -24.00 -48.08
CA LEU A 156 24.44 -24.93 -49.10
C LEU A 156 23.03 -24.53 -49.55
N LEU A 157 22.14 -24.23 -48.62
CA LEU A 157 20.77 -23.83 -48.94
C LEU A 157 20.73 -22.55 -49.78
N VAL A 158 21.54 -21.54 -49.46
CA VAL A 158 21.56 -20.26 -50.18
C VAL A 158 22.31 -20.34 -51.51
N GLU A 159 23.52 -20.91 -51.53
CA GLU A 159 24.41 -20.90 -52.70
C GLU A 159 24.08 -22.00 -53.71
N VAL A 160 23.70 -23.20 -53.24
CA VAL A 160 23.38 -24.35 -54.10
C VAL A 160 21.87 -24.45 -54.28
N GLY A 161 21.12 -24.44 -53.17
CA GLY A 161 19.67 -24.57 -53.19
C GLY A 161 18.94 -23.32 -53.70
N SER A 162 19.60 -22.16 -53.80
CA SER A 162 18.96 -20.87 -54.13
C SER A 162 17.80 -20.50 -53.18
N ALA A 163 17.90 -20.90 -51.90
CA ALA A 163 16.89 -20.61 -50.88
C ALA A 163 16.63 -19.11 -50.76
N ARG A 164 15.36 -18.71 -50.66
CA ARG A 164 14.99 -17.31 -50.45
C ARG A 164 15.39 -16.86 -49.04
N VAL A 165 16.36 -15.95 -48.95
CA VAL A 165 16.98 -15.48 -47.69
C VAL A 165 15.99 -14.79 -46.73
N ASN A 166 14.94 -14.16 -47.27
CA ASN A 166 14.00 -13.32 -46.52
C ASN A 166 12.64 -14.00 -46.24
N GLN A 167 12.55 -15.33 -46.35
CA GLN A 167 11.32 -16.01 -45.95
C GLN A 167 11.05 -15.82 -44.45
N TYR A 168 9.78 -15.83 -44.09
CA TYR A 168 9.32 -15.72 -42.71
C TYR A 168 8.16 -16.69 -42.47
N ASP A 169 8.00 -17.07 -41.20
CA ASP A 169 6.91 -17.91 -40.71
C ASP A 169 5.64 -17.09 -40.41
N GLU A 170 4.58 -17.72 -39.90
CA GLU A 170 3.34 -17.03 -39.54
C GLU A 170 3.51 -15.93 -38.48
N ARG A 171 4.61 -15.94 -37.72
CA ARG A 171 4.95 -14.91 -36.72
C ARG A 171 5.80 -13.79 -37.31
N GLY A 172 6.16 -13.86 -38.59
CA GLY A 172 7.03 -12.89 -39.26
C GLY A 172 8.53 -13.10 -38.95
N TRP A 173 8.93 -14.26 -38.44
CA TRP A 173 10.32 -14.50 -38.07
C TRP A 173 11.16 -14.92 -39.27
N THR A 174 12.17 -14.11 -39.60
CA THR A 174 13.14 -14.38 -40.67
C THR A 174 14.34 -15.22 -40.15
N PRO A 175 15.11 -15.87 -41.04
CA PRO A 175 16.38 -16.50 -40.67
C PRO A 175 17.33 -15.54 -39.94
N LEU A 176 17.34 -14.26 -40.32
CA LEU A 176 18.16 -13.23 -39.67
C LEU A 176 17.71 -12.98 -38.22
N ILE A 177 16.40 -12.90 -37.97
CA ILE A 177 15.84 -12.73 -36.61
C ILE A 177 16.25 -13.90 -35.72
N LEU A 178 16.10 -15.13 -36.20
CA LEU A 178 16.45 -16.34 -35.44
C LEU A 178 17.94 -16.44 -35.13
N ALA A 179 18.79 -16.27 -36.15
CA ALA A 179 20.24 -16.29 -35.96
C ALA A 179 20.70 -15.18 -35.00
N SER A 180 20.01 -14.03 -35.01
CA SER A 180 20.27 -12.92 -34.09
C SER A 180 19.84 -13.22 -32.65
N TRP A 181 18.68 -13.84 -32.45
CA TRP A 181 18.23 -14.32 -31.14
C TRP A 181 19.23 -15.31 -30.55
N TYR A 182 19.49 -16.41 -31.27
CA TYR A 182 20.30 -17.51 -30.76
C TYR A 182 21.82 -17.21 -30.73
N GLY A 183 22.26 -16.07 -31.26
CA GLY A 183 23.65 -15.62 -31.13
C GLY A 183 24.60 -16.16 -32.19
N HIS A 184 24.08 -16.63 -33.33
CA HIS A 184 24.86 -17.27 -34.39
C HIS A 184 25.53 -16.25 -35.31
N TYR A 185 26.57 -15.58 -34.80
CA TYR A 185 27.27 -14.48 -35.48
C TYR A 185 27.67 -14.78 -36.93
N ASN A 186 28.25 -15.95 -37.20
CA ASN A 186 28.72 -16.29 -38.55
C ASN A 186 27.56 -16.50 -39.52
N VAL A 187 26.42 -17.02 -39.04
CA VAL A 187 25.20 -17.15 -39.83
C VAL A 187 24.60 -15.78 -40.12
N VAL A 188 24.48 -14.90 -39.10
CA VAL A 188 24.03 -13.52 -39.29
C VAL A 188 24.88 -12.81 -40.35
N LYS A 189 26.22 -12.89 -40.22
CA LYS A 189 27.14 -12.28 -41.19
C LYS A 189 26.90 -12.79 -42.60
N PHE A 190 26.82 -14.11 -42.77
CA PHE A 190 26.57 -14.70 -44.07
C PHE A 190 25.23 -14.27 -44.67
N LEU A 191 24.14 -14.28 -43.88
CA LEU A 191 22.82 -13.86 -44.32
C LEU A 191 22.81 -12.38 -44.77
N LEU A 192 23.47 -11.49 -44.03
CA LEU A 192 23.59 -10.07 -44.39
C LEU A 192 24.39 -9.86 -45.68
N GLU A 193 25.46 -10.62 -45.89
CA GLU A 193 26.26 -10.60 -47.13
C GLU A 193 25.45 -11.11 -48.35
N HIS A 194 24.39 -11.89 -48.12
CA HIS A 194 23.52 -12.49 -49.14
C HIS A 194 22.13 -11.83 -49.22
N GLY A 195 22.01 -10.57 -48.79
CA GLY A 195 20.81 -9.76 -49.03
C GLY A 195 19.65 -10.02 -48.06
N ALA A 196 19.95 -10.50 -46.85
CA ALA A 196 18.96 -10.49 -45.76
C ALA A 196 18.52 -9.05 -45.47
N GLN A 197 17.20 -8.84 -45.41
CA GLN A 197 16.61 -7.57 -45.03
C GLN A 197 16.80 -7.37 -43.52
N ILE A 198 17.48 -6.28 -43.16
CA ILE A 198 18.04 -6.06 -41.82
C ILE A 198 16.96 -5.67 -40.81
N ASP A 199 16.08 -4.74 -41.23
CA ASP A 199 15.09 -4.09 -40.37
C ASP A 199 13.66 -4.65 -40.60
N VAL A 200 13.56 -5.93 -40.97
CA VAL A 200 12.25 -6.61 -41.05
C VAL A 200 11.65 -6.69 -39.65
N LYS A 201 10.38 -6.32 -39.58
CA LYS A 201 9.56 -6.37 -38.37
C LYS A 201 8.75 -7.67 -38.36
N ASP A 202 8.79 -8.39 -37.25
CA ASP A 202 7.92 -9.54 -37.02
C ASP A 202 6.47 -9.08 -36.70
N ALA A 203 5.58 -10.02 -36.38
CA ALA A 203 4.19 -9.72 -36.03
C ALA A 203 4.04 -8.79 -34.80
N GLY A 204 5.05 -8.76 -33.91
CA GLY A 204 5.14 -7.85 -32.77
C GLY A 204 5.92 -6.58 -33.06
N SER A 205 6.11 -6.20 -34.34
CA SER A 205 6.91 -5.04 -34.75
C SER A 205 8.39 -5.12 -34.30
N SER A 206 8.90 -6.30 -33.99
CA SER A 206 10.25 -6.53 -33.47
C SER A 206 11.26 -6.80 -34.58
N THR A 207 12.43 -6.16 -34.52
CA THR A 207 13.53 -6.32 -35.49
C THR A 207 14.65 -7.21 -34.96
N ALA A 208 15.55 -7.67 -35.85
CA ALA A 208 16.76 -8.41 -35.46
C ALA A 208 17.61 -7.67 -34.41
N MET A 209 17.64 -6.34 -34.45
CA MET A 209 18.31 -5.49 -33.45
C MET A 209 17.74 -5.69 -32.05
N ARG A 210 16.40 -5.70 -31.93
CA ARG A 210 15.71 -5.94 -30.65
C ARG A 210 16.01 -7.33 -30.09
N PHE A 211 16.01 -8.37 -30.93
CA PHE A 211 16.38 -9.73 -30.51
C PHE A 211 17.85 -9.82 -30.05
N ALA A 212 18.77 -9.22 -30.79
CA ALA A 212 20.17 -9.15 -30.41
C ALA A 212 20.38 -8.40 -29.09
N ALA A 213 19.62 -7.32 -28.86
CA ALA A 213 19.68 -6.53 -27.63
C ALA A 213 19.12 -7.30 -26.42
N SER A 214 17.98 -7.96 -26.58
CA SER A 214 17.35 -8.82 -25.55
C SER A 214 18.26 -9.94 -25.08
N GLU A 215 19.08 -10.51 -25.96
CA GLU A 215 19.96 -11.65 -25.67
C GLU A 215 21.43 -11.24 -25.47
N GLY A 216 21.71 -9.93 -25.36
CA GLY A 216 23.04 -9.41 -25.04
C GLY A 216 24.08 -9.65 -26.15
N ARG A 217 23.64 -9.86 -27.39
CA ARG A 217 24.49 -10.23 -28.53
C ARG A 217 25.20 -9.02 -29.13
N LEU A 218 26.10 -8.40 -28.36
CA LEU A 218 26.80 -7.15 -28.74
C LEU A 218 27.49 -7.24 -30.10
N ARG A 219 28.13 -8.37 -30.41
CA ARG A 219 28.80 -8.57 -31.72
C ARG A 219 27.80 -8.57 -32.88
N ILE A 220 26.61 -9.12 -32.67
CA ILE A 220 25.54 -9.16 -33.68
C ILE A 220 24.92 -7.77 -33.82
N ALA A 221 24.62 -7.09 -32.72
CA ALA A 221 24.10 -5.72 -32.75
C ALA A 221 25.06 -4.77 -33.51
N LYS A 222 26.37 -4.86 -33.23
CA LYS A 222 27.41 -4.13 -33.98
C LYS A 222 27.40 -4.47 -35.46
N LEU A 223 27.26 -5.74 -35.81
CA LEU A 223 27.23 -6.20 -37.20
C LEU A 223 25.98 -5.69 -37.94
N LEU A 224 24.82 -5.69 -37.30
CA LEU A 224 23.58 -5.16 -37.87
C LEU A 224 23.71 -3.65 -38.19
N VAL A 225 24.28 -2.86 -37.28
CA VAL A 225 24.56 -1.42 -37.54
C VAL A 225 25.60 -1.23 -38.64
N GLN A 226 26.67 -2.03 -38.66
CA GLN A 226 27.68 -1.98 -39.72
C GLN A 226 27.10 -2.23 -41.11
N HIS A 227 26.08 -3.08 -41.21
CA HIS A 227 25.37 -3.35 -42.45
C HIS A 227 24.20 -2.38 -42.72
N GLY A 228 24.00 -1.36 -41.88
CA GLY A 228 23.08 -0.26 -42.13
C GLY A 228 21.71 -0.34 -41.43
N SER A 229 21.58 -1.10 -40.34
CA SER A 229 20.36 -1.06 -39.50
C SER A 229 20.10 0.36 -38.99
N LEU A 230 18.87 0.85 -39.19
CA LEU A 230 18.43 2.18 -38.73
C LEU A 230 17.56 2.11 -37.46
N CYS A 231 17.15 0.91 -37.06
CA CYS A 231 16.17 0.66 -35.99
C CYS A 231 16.80 0.64 -34.58
N VAL A 232 17.62 1.63 -34.23
CA VAL A 232 18.19 1.76 -32.87
C VAL A 232 17.13 2.25 -31.87
N ASN A 233 16.24 3.15 -32.31
CA ASN A 233 15.20 3.79 -31.51
C ASN A 233 13.77 3.34 -31.85
N GLU A 234 13.61 2.43 -32.80
CA GLU A 234 12.30 1.94 -33.22
C GLU A 234 11.72 1.01 -32.13
N PRO A 235 10.58 1.35 -31.52
CA PRO A 235 9.96 0.50 -30.52
C PRO A 235 9.18 -0.67 -31.15
N GLU A 236 9.04 -1.75 -30.38
CA GLU A 236 8.04 -2.79 -30.67
C GLU A 236 6.62 -2.35 -30.23
N ILE A 237 5.63 -3.25 -30.36
CA ILE A 237 4.21 -2.92 -30.13
C ILE A 237 3.87 -2.37 -28.74
N HIS A 238 4.71 -2.59 -27.71
CA HIS A 238 4.55 -2.03 -26.36
C HIS A 238 5.41 -0.80 -26.07
N GLY A 239 5.93 -0.13 -27.10
CA GLY A 239 6.78 1.05 -26.93
C GLY A 239 8.20 0.71 -26.47
N ARG A 240 8.62 -0.57 -26.41
CA ARG A 240 9.94 -0.94 -25.88
C ARG A 240 10.99 -0.92 -27.00
N THR A 241 12.07 -0.19 -26.78
CA THR A 241 13.20 -0.10 -27.73
C THR A 241 14.23 -1.22 -27.50
N PRO A 242 15.17 -1.46 -28.45
CA PRO A 242 16.31 -2.34 -28.21
C PRO A 242 17.09 -1.98 -26.93
N LEU A 243 17.25 -0.68 -26.64
CA LEU A 243 17.89 -0.21 -25.40
C LEU A 243 17.14 -0.68 -24.15
N TRP A 244 15.80 -0.60 -24.16
CA TRP A 244 14.97 -1.07 -23.04
C TRP A 244 15.16 -2.58 -22.78
N PHE A 245 15.20 -3.41 -23.82
CA PHE A 245 15.43 -4.85 -23.66
C PHE A 245 16.84 -5.17 -23.14
N ALA A 246 17.85 -4.44 -23.62
CA ALA A 246 19.23 -4.58 -23.12
C ALA A 246 19.31 -4.29 -21.62
N VAL A 247 18.61 -3.25 -21.15
CA VAL A 247 18.52 -2.91 -19.73
C VAL A 247 17.76 -3.98 -18.94
N LYS A 248 16.55 -4.36 -19.39
CA LYS A 248 15.70 -5.32 -18.67
C LYS A 248 16.42 -6.64 -18.36
N ASN A 249 17.25 -7.11 -19.29
CA ASN A 249 17.95 -8.38 -19.20
C ASN A 249 19.41 -8.23 -18.72
N ASN A 250 19.76 -7.08 -18.14
CA ASN A 250 21.06 -6.78 -17.56
C ASN A 250 22.25 -6.92 -18.54
N HIS A 251 22.09 -6.41 -19.75
CA HIS A 251 23.11 -6.38 -20.79
C HIS A 251 23.76 -4.99 -20.89
N LEU A 252 24.29 -4.49 -19.78
CA LEU A 252 24.81 -3.11 -19.65
C LEU A 252 25.89 -2.75 -20.67
N ARG A 253 26.78 -3.68 -21.04
CA ARG A 253 27.80 -3.43 -22.10
C ARG A 253 27.18 -3.17 -23.46
N LEU A 254 26.03 -3.80 -23.76
CA LEU A 254 25.28 -3.57 -24.98
C LEU A 254 24.49 -2.28 -24.88
N ALA A 255 23.85 -2.00 -23.75
CA ALA A 255 23.16 -0.75 -23.48
C ALA A 255 24.10 0.47 -23.62
N ALA A 256 25.28 0.43 -23.02
CA ALA A 256 26.32 1.45 -23.15
C ALA A 256 26.69 1.71 -24.62
N TRP A 257 26.86 0.62 -25.39
CA TRP A 257 27.18 0.75 -26.80
C TRP A 257 26.00 1.31 -27.62
N LEU A 258 24.75 0.95 -27.30
CA LEU A 258 23.55 1.52 -27.92
C LEU A 258 23.45 3.03 -27.66
N LEU A 259 23.68 3.48 -26.42
CA LEU A 259 23.72 4.90 -26.06
C LEU A 259 24.80 5.66 -26.86
N GLN A 260 26.00 5.08 -26.99
CA GLN A 260 27.10 5.68 -27.77
C GLN A 260 26.77 5.89 -29.25
N ILE A 261 25.90 5.06 -29.83
CA ILE A 261 25.48 5.20 -31.23
C ILE A 261 24.18 6.02 -31.38
N GLY A 262 23.70 6.66 -30.32
CA GLY A 262 22.54 7.56 -30.35
C GLY A 262 21.20 6.90 -30.01
N ALA A 263 21.19 5.81 -29.24
CA ALA A 263 19.95 5.32 -28.66
C ALA A 263 19.37 6.34 -27.68
N ASP A 264 18.09 6.66 -27.81
CA ASP A 264 17.39 7.63 -26.96
C ASP A 264 16.94 6.94 -25.65
N PRO A 265 17.52 7.33 -24.50
CA PRO A 265 17.16 6.76 -23.20
C PRO A 265 15.80 7.21 -22.67
N ASN A 266 15.09 8.11 -23.35
CA ASN A 266 13.84 8.71 -22.88
C ASN A 266 12.58 8.18 -23.58
N ILE A 267 12.73 7.24 -24.52
CA ILE A 267 11.57 6.62 -25.17
C ILE A 267 10.82 5.79 -24.12
N LYS A 268 9.54 6.15 -23.94
CA LYS A 268 8.63 5.55 -22.96
C LYS A 268 7.92 4.34 -23.54
N THR A 269 7.72 3.32 -22.71
CA THR A 269 6.83 2.19 -23.01
C THR A 269 5.35 2.60 -22.96
N ASP A 270 4.46 1.67 -23.30
CA ASP A 270 3.00 1.82 -23.11
C ASP A 270 2.57 2.02 -21.64
N GLU A 271 3.48 1.83 -20.68
CA GLU A 271 3.26 2.11 -19.26
C GLU A 271 3.82 3.48 -18.86
N GLY A 272 4.49 4.18 -19.79
CA GLY A 272 5.20 5.44 -19.53
C GLY A 272 6.63 5.26 -19.03
N SER A 273 7.10 4.02 -18.86
CA SER A 273 8.39 3.72 -18.23
C SER A 273 9.58 3.94 -19.17
N THR A 274 10.66 4.53 -18.66
CA THR A 274 11.93 4.70 -19.38
C THR A 274 12.96 3.60 -19.03
N PRO A 275 13.98 3.35 -19.87
CA PRO A 275 15.13 2.54 -19.50
C PRO A 275 15.76 2.89 -18.14
N LEU A 276 15.88 4.18 -17.80
CA LEU A 276 16.44 4.63 -16.52
C LEU A 276 15.58 4.14 -15.33
N MET A 277 14.25 4.29 -15.39
CA MET A 277 13.33 3.77 -14.37
C MET A 277 13.47 2.25 -14.20
N ARG A 278 13.67 1.53 -15.30
CA ARG A 278 13.86 0.07 -15.26
C ARG A 278 15.16 -0.32 -14.56
N ILE A 279 16.23 0.46 -14.69
CA ILE A 279 17.47 0.29 -13.91
C ILE A 279 17.16 0.51 -12.43
N CYS A 280 16.55 1.65 -12.08
CA CYS A 280 16.24 2.03 -10.70
C CYS A 280 15.31 1.04 -9.95
N ARG A 281 14.47 0.28 -10.66
CA ARG A 281 13.59 -0.75 -10.08
C ARG A 281 14.28 -2.11 -9.88
N SER A 282 15.47 -2.32 -10.42
CA SER A 282 16.13 -3.63 -10.41
C SER A 282 16.90 -3.87 -9.11
N ASP A 283 16.77 -5.04 -8.49
CA ASP A 283 17.54 -5.42 -7.29
C ASP A 283 19.07 -5.47 -7.53
N ASN A 284 19.50 -5.48 -8.81
CA ASN A 284 20.90 -5.42 -9.23
C ASN A 284 21.26 -4.07 -9.85
N ALA A 285 20.56 -3.00 -9.48
CA ALA A 285 20.89 -1.65 -9.94
C ALA A 285 22.30 -1.27 -9.46
N ASP A 286 23.05 -0.61 -10.34
CA ASP A 286 24.44 -0.19 -10.10
C ASP A 286 24.52 1.31 -10.40
N ASP A 287 25.22 2.07 -9.55
CA ASP A 287 25.36 3.52 -9.68
C ASP A 287 26.07 3.89 -10.99
N ASP A 288 27.08 3.11 -11.39
CA ASP A 288 27.75 3.19 -12.70
C ASP A 288 26.77 3.13 -13.88
N ALA A 289 25.73 2.28 -13.79
CA ALA A 289 24.73 2.14 -14.84
C ALA A 289 23.77 3.34 -14.88
N VAL A 290 23.41 3.88 -13.72
CA VAL A 290 22.58 5.08 -13.61
C VAL A 290 23.33 6.31 -14.13
N GLU A 291 24.58 6.49 -13.72
CA GLU A 291 25.46 7.56 -14.23
C GLU A 291 25.61 7.50 -15.75
N LEU A 292 25.87 6.31 -16.30
CA LEU A 292 25.99 6.11 -17.73
C LEU A 292 24.76 6.61 -18.50
N PHE A 293 23.55 6.34 -18.00
CA PHE A 293 22.32 6.76 -18.67
C PHE A 293 22.11 8.27 -18.55
N LEU A 294 22.36 8.84 -17.38
CA LEU A 294 22.25 10.29 -17.15
C LEU A 294 23.28 11.07 -17.99
N ASP A 295 24.50 10.56 -18.13
CA ASP A 295 25.56 11.12 -18.98
C ASP A 295 25.18 11.13 -20.48
N HIS A 296 24.30 10.20 -20.89
CA HIS A 296 23.76 10.11 -22.25
C HIS A 296 22.38 10.76 -22.39
N GLY A 297 22.00 11.63 -21.44
CA GLY A 297 20.82 12.49 -21.55
C GLY A 297 19.51 11.82 -21.12
N ALA A 298 19.56 10.78 -20.29
CA ALA A 298 18.36 10.28 -19.62
C ALA A 298 17.76 11.36 -18.71
N ASP A 299 16.46 11.57 -18.83
CA ASP A 299 15.71 12.52 -18.01
C ASP A 299 15.51 11.94 -16.61
N VAL A 300 16.21 12.54 -15.65
CA VAL A 300 16.19 12.17 -14.22
C VAL A 300 14.79 12.32 -13.60
N ASN A 301 13.95 13.17 -14.17
CA ASN A 301 12.59 13.47 -13.71
C ASN A 301 11.52 12.99 -14.71
N ALA A 302 11.87 12.11 -15.64
CA ALA A 302 10.84 11.44 -16.41
C ALA A 302 9.91 10.71 -15.43
N SER A 303 8.60 10.79 -15.66
CA SER A 303 7.59 10.03 -14.92
C SER A 303 6.80 9.09 -15.83
N ASP A 304 6.45 7.92 -15.31
CA ASP A 304 5.57 6.97 -16.01
C ASP A 304 4.09 7.42 -15.94
N TYR A 305 3.15 6.62 -16.47
CA TYR A 305 1.72 7.00 -16.42
C TYR A 305 1.11 6.94 -15.01
N GLN A 306 1.85 6.39 -14.06
CA GLN A 306 1.54 6.41 -12.64
C GLN A 306 2.15 7.62 -11.93
N GLY A 307 2.97 8.42 -12.62
CA GLY A 307 3.70 9.55 -12.04
C GLY A 307 4.95 9.13 -11.27
N TRP A 308 5.44 7.90 -11.47
CA TRP A 308 6.64 7.41 -10.79
C TRP A 308 7.89 7.85 -11.53
N THR A 309 8.79 8.51 -10.80
CA THR A 309 10.10 8.94 -11.29
C THR A 309 11.16 7.87 -10.99
N PRO A 310 12.36 7.94 -11.62
CA PRO A 310 13.51 7.13 -11.23
C PRO A 310 13.76 7.12 -9.71
N LEU A 311 13.65 8.29 -9.07
CA LEU A 311 13.83 8.43 -7.62
C LEU A 311 12.78 7.64 -6.81
N ILE A 312 11.52 7.64 -7.25
CA ILE A 312 10.44 6.89 -6.59
C ILE A 312 10.62 5.37 -6.77
N HIS A 313 11.09 4.92 -7.93
CA HIS A 313 11.39 3.50 -8.16
C HIS A 313 12.50 2.99 -7.22
N VAL A 314 13.52 3.79 -6.93
CA VAL A 314 14.54 3.41 -5.93
C VAL A 314 13.89 3.26 -4.55
N CYS A 315 13.06 4.21 -4.13
CA CYS A 315 12.39 4.19 -2.82
C CYS A 315 11.37 3.04 -2.62
N GLU A 316 10.90 2.39 -3.69
CA GLU A 316 10.04 1.20 -3.62
C GLU A 316 10.83 -0.12 -3.58
N SER A 317 12.11 -0.10 -3.97
CA SER A 317 12.94 -1.29 -3.93
C SER A 317 13.16 -1.76 -2.48
N GLY A 318 13.32 -3.07 -2.26
CA GLY A 318 13.41 -3.64 -0.91
C GLY A 318 14.66 -3.25 -0.12
N ASP A 319 15.72 -2.83 -0.81
CA ASP A 319 16.99 -2.36 -0.23
C ASP A 319 17.58 -1.24 -1.11
N PRO A 320 17.12 0.02 -0.95
CA PRO A 320 17.54 1.12 -1.80
C PRO A 320 19.00 1.47 -1.54
N ASP A 321 19.83 1.35 -2.57
CA ASP A 321 21.22 1.78 -2.52
C ASP A 321 21.30 3.31 -2.41
N ALA A 322 21.86 3.80 -1.29
CA ALA A 322 22.04 5.21 -1.05
C ALA A 322 22.90 5.88 -2.13
N SER A 323 23.84 5.15 -2.74
CA SER A 323 24.74 5.65 -3.79
C SER A 323 23.95 6.02 -5.05
N ILE A 324 22.98 5.20 -5.44
CA ILE A 324 22.10 5.49 -6.58
C ILE A 324 21.24 6.72 -6.31
N MET A 325 20.77 6.88 -5.08
CA MET A 325 19.99 8.06 -4.69
C MET A 325 20.83 9.34 -4.71
N GLU A 326 22.05 9.29 -4.19
CA GLU A 326 23.00 10.40 -4.25
C GLU A 326 23.25 10.82 -5.71
N VAL A 327 23.51 9.86 -6.61
CA VAL A 327 23.67 10.14 -8.04
C VAL A 327 22.43 10.81 -8.62
N LEU A 328 21.22 10.30 -8.37
CA LEU A 328 19.99 10.91 -8.90
C LEU A 328 19.79 12.34 -8.36
N LEU A 329 20.02 12.57 -7.07
CA LEU A 329 19.87 13.88 -6.43
C LEU A 329 20.91 14.88 -6.94
N ASP A 330 22.17 14.48 -7.08
CA ASP A 330 23.26 15.30 -7.65
C ASP A 330 22.97 15.71 -9.10
N ARG A 331 22.23 14.87 -9.83
CA ARG A 331 21.82 15.13 -11.22
C ARG A 331 20.48 15.88 -11.32
N GLY A 332 19.91 16.32 -10.20
CA GLY A 332 18.73 17.18 -10.15
C GLY A 332 17.39 16.45 -10.09
N ALA A 333 17.34 15.25 -9.52
CA ALA A 333 16.07 14.56 -9.25
C ALA A 333 15.17 15.41 -8.32
N ASP A 334 13.91 15.59 -8.71
CA ASP A 334 12.92 16.32 -7.91
C ASP A 334 12.39 15.42 -6.79
N THR A 335 12.68 15.82 -5.54
CA THR A 335 12.23 15.12 -4.33
C THR A 335 10.74 15.31 -4.03
N MET A 336 10.11 16.28 -4.69
CA MET A 336 8.73 16.71 -4.45
C MET A 336 7.77 16.30 -5.56
N GLU A 337 8.24 15.62 -6.60
CA GLU A 337 7.36 15.09 -7.63
C GLU A 337 6.41 14.05 -7.04
N ARG A 338 5.16 14.11 -7.47
CA ARG A 338 4.06 13.40 -6.82
C ARG A 338 3.40 12.40 -7.77
N THR A 339 3.20 11.18 -7.28
CA THR A 339 2.53 10.11 -8.04
C THR A 339 1.03 10.37 -8.20
N VAL A 340 0.41 9.68 -9.16
CA VAL A 340 -1.02 9.74 -9.51
C VAL A 340 -1.74 8.43 -9.14
N VAL A 341 -1.10 7.54 -8.38
CA VAL A 341 -1.55 6.13 -8.22
C VAL A 341 -2.77 5.98 -7.32
N ASP A 342 -3.15 7.00 -6.55
CA ASP A 342 -4.42 7.06 -5.83
C ASP A 342 -4.84 8.52 -5.53
N LYS A 343 -5.90 8.72 -4.72
CA LYS A 343 -6.36 10.07 -4.31
C LYS A 343 -5.33 10.86 -3.48
N TYR A 344 -4.21 10.24 -3.10
CA TYR A 344 -3.14 10.81 -2.32
C TYR A 344 -1.87 10.88 -3.19
N MET A 345 -1.43 12.11 -3.41
CA MET A 345 -0.23 12.39 -4.17
C MET A 345 1.00 12.05 -3.30
N HIS A 346 1.65 10.90 -3.52
CA HIS A 346 2.80 10.43 -2.73
C HIS A 346 4.15 10.91 -3.31
N THR A 347 5.06 11.33 -2.43
CA THR A 347 6.44 11.74 -2.78
C THR A 347 7.43 10.57 -2.58
N ALA A 348 8.65 10.70 -3.11
CA ALA A 348 9.73 9.74 -2.85
C ALA A 348 9.98 9.49 -1.35
N LEU A 349 9.79 10.53 -0.51
CA LEU A 349 9.92 10.43 0.94
C LEU A 349 8.79 9.61 1.58
N ASP A 350 7.59 9.61 1.02
CA ASP A 350 6.48 8.82 1.53
C ASP A 350 6.69 7.33 1.27
N TYR A 351 7.23 6.97 0.11
CA TYR A 351 7.62 5.58 -0.18
C TYR A 351 8.80 5.12 0.69
N ALA A 352 9.79 5.99 0.93
CA ALA A 352 10.87 5.67 1.86
C ALA A 352 10.38 5.47 3.32
N LYS A 353 9.31 6.16 3.72
CA LYS A 353 8.65 5.96 5.02
C LYS A 353 7.91 4.64 5.10
N THR A 354 7.08 4.30 4.11
CA THR A 354 6.28 3.07 4.12
C THR A 354 7.15 1.82 4.20
N HIS A 355 8.32 1.84 3.56
CA HIS A 355 9.26 0.71 3.53
C HIS A 355 10.35 0.79 4.61
N GLY A 356 10.40 1.85 5.42
CA GLY A 356 11.30 1.94 6.58
C GLY A 356 12.75 2.26 6.28
N HIS A 357 13.04 2.82 5.11
CA HIS A 357 14.40 3.13 4.66
C HIS A 357 14.94 4.39 5.36
N ARG A 358 15.42 4.24 6.59
CA ARG A 358 15.84 5.37 7.43
C ARG A 358 16.94 6.25 6.81
N GLN A 359 17.99 5.64 6.24
CA GLN A 359 19.08 6.39 5.61
C GLN A 359 18.60 7.20 4.41
N VAL A 360 17.70 6.61 3.61
CA VAL A 360 17.02 7.28 2.50
C VAL A 360 16.16 8.44 2.96
N GLN A 361 15.40 8.26 4.05
CA GLN A 361 14.61 9.33 4.64
C GLN A 361 15.50 10.50 5.11
N GLU A 362 16.63 10.22 5.76
CA GLU A 362 17.59 11.23 6.21
C GLU A 362 18.21 11.99 5.02
N LEU A 363 18.58 11.29 3.94
CA LEU A 363 19.12 11.89 2.72
C LEU A 363 18.09 12.79 2.01
N LEU A 364 16.85 12.31 1.83
CA LEU A 364 15.78 13.08 1.20
C LEU A 364 15.39 14.32 2.01
N VAL A 365 15.36 14.22 3.34
CA VAL A 365 15.05 15.37 4.22
C VAL A 365 16.17 16.42 4.17
N SER A 366 17.43 16.00 4.05
CA SER A 366 18.58 16.92 4.00
C SER A 366 18.59 17.83 2.76
N THR A 367 17.88 17.45 1.70
CA THR A 367 17.81 18.19 0.43
C THR A 367 16.62 19.15 0.32
N LEU A 368 15.74 19.23 1.34
CA LEU A 368 14.55 20.07 1.33
C LEU A 368 14.83 21.51 1.76
N SER A 369 14.35 22.49 0.98
CA SER A 369 14.39 23.91 1.38
C SER A 369 13.26 24.30 2.35
N HIS A 370 13.44 25.39 3.10
CA HIS A 370 12.42 25.95 4.01
C HIS A 370 11.07 26.23 3.31
N THR A 371 11.11 26.66 2.05
CA THR A 371 9.93 26.90 1.22
C THR A 371 9.21 25.61 0.82
N GLN A 372 9.96 24.52 0.58
CA GLN A 372 9.37 23.22 0.23
C GLN A 372 8.69 22.57 1.42
N LEU A 373 9.26 22.71 2.62
CA LEU A 373 8.61 22.29 3.87
C LEU A 373 7.30 23.03 4.13
N ARG A 374 7.22 24.33 3.76
CA ARG A 374 5.97 25.13 3.83
C ARG A 374 4.97 24.79 2.72
N SER A 375 5.43 24.36 1.53
CA SER A 375 4.57 24.07 0.36
C SER A 375 4.00 22.64 0.32
N LEU A 376 4.23 21.84 1.36
CA LEU A 376 3.62 20.51 1.56
C LEU A 376 2.14 20.63 2.00
N ASP A 377 1.41 21.43 1.22
CA ASP A 377 0.18 22.18 1.46
C ASP A 377 -0.77 21.69 2.58
N PHE A 378 -1.10 22.65 3.43
CA PHE A 378 -1.92 22.58 4.62
C PHE A 378 -3.41 22.64 4.25
N ARG A 379 -4.16 21.57 4.57
CA ARG A 379 -5.60 21.69 4.79
C ARG A 379 -5.87 21.57 6.28
N ALA A 380 -6.07 22.72 6.90
CA ALA A 380 -6.44 22.85 8.30
C ALA A 380 -7.70 22.02 8.59
N THR A 381 -7.56 21.01 9.45
CA THR A 381 -8.67 20.40 10.17
C THR A 381 -8.33 20.52 11.64
N THR A 382 -8.71 21.65 12.22
CA THR A 382 -8.61 21.90 13.66
C THR A 382 -9.56 20.95 14.41
N THR A 383 -9.11 19.75 14.74
CA THR A 383 -9.59 19.02 15.92
C THR A 383 -8.81 19.54 17.11
N SER A 384 -9.48 20.32 17.96
CA SER A 384 -8.92 20.89 19.18
C SER A 384 -8.55 19.78 20.18
N THR A 385 -7.35 19.20 20.06
CA THR A 385 -6.66 18.51 21.14
C THR A 385 -5.82 19.52 21.94
N LYS A 386 -5.65 19.30 23.24
CA LYS A 386 -5.03 20.27 24.17
C LYS A 386 -3.54 20.58 23.87
N TRP A 387 -2.88 19.78 23.03
CA TRP A 387 -1.46 19.89 22.67
C TRP A 387 -1.22 20.32 21.22
N SER A 388 -2.27 20.50 20.42
CA SER A 388 -2.15 20.87 19.02
C SER A 388 -1.70 22.32 18.88
N ILE A 389 -0.65 22.55 18.08
CA ILE A 389 -0.22 23.89 17.67
C ILE A 389 -0.66 24.09 16.22
N PRO A 390 -1.41 25.16 15.91
CA PRO A 390 -1.72 25.52 14.53
C PRO A 390 -0.43 25.78 13.74
N PRO A 391 -0.26 25.19 12.55
CA PRO A 391 0.96 25.37 11.76
C PRO A 391 1.26 26.84 11.42
N THR A 392 0.24 27.68 11.33
CA THR A 392 0.35 29.13 11.06
C THR A 392 1.04 29.89 12.19
N GLU A 393 1.13 29.32 13.39
CA GLU A 393 1.79 29.97 14.54
C GLU A 393 3.30 29.70 14.59
N ILE A 394 3.83 28.85 13.70
CA ILE A 394 5.23 28.42 13.70
C ILE A 394 5.96 28.98 12.48
N GLU A 395 7.12 29.58 12.71
CA GLU A 395 8.04 29.95 11.64
C GLU A 395 9.33 29.11 11.74
N PHE A 396 9.64 28.37 10.68
CA PHE A 396 10.90 27.65 10.54
C PHE A 396 12.06 28.64 10.28
N GLY A 397 13.11 28.54 11.08
CA GLY A 397 14.45 29.09 10.86
C GLY A 397 15.43 28.01 10.40
N ASP A 398 16.73 28.26 10.51
CA ASP A 398 17.79 27.46 9.88
C ASP A 398 17.77 25.95 10.24
N PHE A 399 18.11 25.11 9.25
CA PHE A 399 18.39 23.68 9.46
C PHE A 399 19.70 23.50 10.22
N VAL A 400 19.67 22.74 11.32
CA VAL A 400 20.85 22.49 12.15
C VAL A 400 21.20 21.01 12.06
N ALA A 401 22.13 20.70 11.15
CA ALA A 401 22.52 19.34 10.82
C ALA A 401 23.36 18.67 11.94
N THR A 402 22.69 17.97 12.87
CA THR A 402 23.24 16.93 13.80
C THR A 402 24.20 17.44 14.91
N LYS A 403 24.42 16.82 16.10
CA LYS A 403 23.93 15.61 16.81
C LYS A 403 23.67 16.02 18.28
N ASP A 404 22.42 15.93 18.73
CA ASP A 404 21.93 16.39 20.05
C ASP A 404 22.24 17.87 20.31
N ILE A 405 21.38 18.82 19.89
CA ILE A 405 20.14 19.20 20.60
C ILE A 405 19.15 19.97 19.72
N GLY A 406 17.88 19.81 20.10
CA GLY A 406 16.84 20.81 19.87
C GLY A 406 15.84 20.35 18.83
N GLY A 407 16.33 19.92 17.68
CA GLY A 407 15.54 19.34 16.61
C GLY A 407 16.10 19.68 15.25
N ASP A 408 15.47 19.13 14.22
CA ASP A 408 15.93 19.23 12.84
C ASP A 408 15.94 20.70 12.36
N PHE A 409 15.15 21.58 12.98
CA PHE A 409 15.09 23.01 12.65
C PHE A 409 15.00 23.88 13.91
N LEU A 410 15.62 25.05 13.88
CA LEU A 410 15.28 26.15 14.80
C LEU A 410 14.03 26.86 14.31
N GLY A 411 13.27 27.51 15.18
CA GLY A 411 12.10 28.28 14.76
C GLY A 411 11.52 29.17 15.85
N THR A 412 10.41 29.83 15.52
CA THR A 412 9.64 30.64 16.46
C THR A 412 8.20 30.13 16.54
N TRP A 413 7.61 30.17 17.73
CA TRP A 413 6.18 29.95 17.96
C TRP A 413 5.62 31.12 18.76
N LEU A 414 4.72 31.91 18.14
CA LEU A 414 4.18 33.15 18.74
C LEU A 414 5.28 34.07 19.31
N ASP A 415 6.31 34.32 18.52
CA ASP A 415 7.50 35.12 18.86
C ASP A 415 8.44 34.53 19.94
N ALA A 416 8.13 33.35 20.48
CA ALA A 416 9.04 32.63 21.37
C ALA A 416 9.97 31.71 20.57
N GLU A 417 11.26 31.71 20.89
CA GLU A 417 12.23 30.82 20.24
C GLU A 417 11.97 29.36 20.67
N VAL A 418 11.86 28.45 19.69
CA VAL A 418 11.52 27.05 19.87
C VAL A 418 12.41 26.16 19.01
N ALA A 419 12.50 24.90 19.40
CA ALA A 419 13.18 23.88 18.62
C ALA A 419 12.15 22.92 18.00
N ILE A 420 12.32 22.62 16.71
CA ILE A 420 11.34 21.90 15.89
C ILE A 420 11.92 20.53 15.49
N LYS A 421 11.27 19.44 15.90
CA LYS A 421 11.69 18.06 15.60
C LYS A 421 10.71 17.38 14.65
N LEU A 422 11.20 16.77 13.57
CA LEU A 422 10.41 15.91 12.69
C LEU A 422 10.27 14.52 13.30
N TYR A 423 9.05 14.00 13.32
CA TYR A 423 8.77 12.62 13.67
C TYR A 423 8.94 11.74 12.43
N LEU A 424 9.97 10.90 12.45
CA LEU A 424 10.20 9.85 11.46
C LEU A 424 9.70 8.52 12.02
N SER A 425 8.64 7.97 11.44
CA SER A 425 8.10 6.67 11.85
C SER A 425 9.02 5.55 11.38
N VAL A 426 9.37 4.63 12.28
CA VAL A 426 10.14 3.42 11.94
C VAL A 426 9.16 2.24 11.88
N PRO A 427 9.14 1.41 10.82
CA PRO A 427 8.33 0.20 10.80
C PRO A 427 8.70 -0.73 11.97
N GLY A 428 7.70 -1.22 12.68
CA GLY A 428 7.89 -2.01 13.90
C GLY A 428 8.00 -1.19 15.20
N ALA A 429 7.89 0.14 15.14
CA ALA A 429 7.72 0.96 16.35
C ALA A 429 6.32 0.70 16.97
N TYR A 430 6.30 0.36 18.26
CA TYR A 430 5.07 0.09 19.00
C TYR A 430 4.27 1.34 19.39
N ASP A 431 4.86 2.53 19.24
CA ASP A 431 4.27 3.80 19.67
C ASP A 431 3.96 4.69 18.46
N SER A 432 2.71 5.15 18.33
CA SER A 432 2.33 6.14 17.32
C SER A 432 2.83 7.55 17.67
N PHE A 433 2.81 8.47 16.71
CA PHE A 433 3.10 9.89 16.96
C PHE A 433 2.24 10.47 18.10
N ASP A 434 0.94 10.16 18.13
CA ASP A 434 0.04 10.64 19.20
C ASP A 434 0.35 10.00 20.55
N ASP A 435 0.81 8.75 20.57
CA ASP A 435 1.26 8.10 21.81
C ASP A 435 2.49 8.82 22.38
N GLN A 436 3.44 9.18 21.51
CA GLN A 436 4.63 9.92 21.91
C GLN A 436 4.32 11.35 22.32
N VAL A 437 3.48 12.08 21.58
CA VAL A 437 3.00 13.42 21.96
C VAL A 437 2.25 13.36 23.28
N THR A 438 1.33 12.42 23.47
CA THR A 438 0.53 12.32 24.70
C THR A 438 1.39 11.98 25.91
N ARG A 439 2.36 11.06 25.78
CA ARG A 439 3.30 10.75 26.85
C ARG A 439 4.20 11.94 27.15
N TRP A 440 4.88 12.53 26.16
CA TRP A 440 5.81 13.64 26.38
C TRP A 440 5.11 14.93 26.83
N PHE A 441 3.93 15.24 26.28
CA PHE A 441 3.10 16.35 26.74
C PHE A 441 2.54 16.14 28.15
N GLY A 442 2.39 14.89 28.61
CA GLY A 442 2.01 14.56 29.98
C GLY A 442 3.15 14.76 31.00
N LEU A 443 4.41 14.78 30.54
CA LEU A 443 5.58 14.97 31.41
C LEU A 443 5.76 16.46 31.73
N ARG A 444 5.55 16.83 33.00
CA ARG A 444 5.65 18.20 33.51
C ARG A 444 6.67 18.31 34.65
N HIS A 445 7.80 17.61 34.50
CA HIS A 445 8.90 17.67 35.45
C HIS A 445 9.93 18.74 35.03
N PRO A 446 10.48 19.55 35.96
CA PRO A 446 11.42 20.64 35.64
C PRO A 446 12.70 20.18 34.90
N ASN A 447 13.10 18.92 35.06
CA ASN A 447 14.28 18.31 34.41
C ASN A 447 13.94 17.48 33.16
N VAL A 448 12.77 17.67 32.56
CA VAL A 448 12.39 17.08 31.27
C VAL A 448 12.18 18.21 30.26
N GLN A 449 12.75 18.10 29.06
CA GLN A 449 12.59 19.12 28.01
C GLN A 449 11.10 19.29 27.73
N LYS A 450 10.60 20.51 27.82
CA LYS A 450 9.17 20.76 27.69
C LYS A 450 8.74 20.63 26.23
N LEU A 451 7.75 19.77 25.97
CA LEU A 451 6.98 19.78 24.73
C LEU A 451 5.87 20.85 24.87
N TYR A 452 5.97 21.93 24.09
CA TYR A 452 4.96 22.99 24.07
C TYR A 452 3.71 22.53 23.34
N GLY A 453 3.90 21.71 22.31
CA GLY A 453 2.82 21.09 21.55
C GLY A 453 3.37 20.39 20.33
N ALA A 454 2.47 19.93 19.48
CA ALA A 454 2.82 19.21 18.28
C ALA A 454 1.90 19.60 17.12
N VAL A 455 2.43 19.50 15.90
CA VAL A 455 1.70 19.75 14.66
C VAL A 455 1.47 18.42 13.96
N ARG A 456 0.23 18.21 13.52
CA ARG A 456 -0.23 16.98 12.84
C ARG A 456 -0.56 17.22 11.35
N GLU A 457 -0.43 18.46 10.90
CA GLU A 457 -0.75 18.87 9.54
C GLU A 457 0.54 19.00 8.71
N GLY A 458 0.61 18.31 7.58
CA GLY A 458 1.83 18.21 6.74
C GLY A 458 2.78 17.11 7.22
N TYR A 459 3.62 17.42 8.21
CA TYR A 459 4.52 16.46 8.86
C TYR A 459 4.23 16.42 10.36
N ASN A 460 4.35 15.23 10.96
CA ASN A 460 4.28 15.07 12.40
C ASN A 460 5.49 15.79 13.03
N ILE A 461 5.26 16.92 13.67
CA ILE A 461 6.31 17.81 14.19
C ILE A 461 6.12 18.00 15.69
N PHE A 462 7.21 17.94 16.46
CA PHE A 462 7.24 18.35 17.85
C PHE A 462 7.80 19.76 18.00
N VAL A 463 7.11 20.60 18.78
CA VAL A 463 7.56 21.96 19.12
C VAL A 463 8.01 21.98 20.57
N CYS A 464 9.31 22.12 20.77
CA CYS A 464 9.97 21.91 22.05
C CYS A 464 10.65 23.17 22.57
N GLU A 465 10.89 23.19 23.88
CA GLU A 465 11.78 24.16 24.53
C GLU A 465 13.16 24.15 23.87
N GLN A 466 13.61 25.32 23.41
CA GLN A 466 14.96 25.48 22.90
C GLN A 466 15.98 25.45 24.04
N MET A 467 17.05 24.68 23.85
CA MET A 467 18.12 24.54 24.83
C MET A 467 19.27 25.48 24.45
N ALA A 468 19.30 26.68 25.03
CA ALA A 468 20.26 27.74 24.67
C ALA A 468 21.75 27.37 24.81
N ASN A 469 22.07 26.43 25.71
CA ASN A 469 23.43 25.99 25.99
C ASN A 469 23.81 24.67 25.32
N GLY A 470 22.90 24.15 24.50
CA GLY A 470 23.07 22.88 23.85
C GLY A 470 23.13 21.67 24.78
N SER A 471 23.77 20.58 24.30
CA SER A 471 23.66 19.25 24.90
C SER A 471 24.58 19.26 26.09
N LEU A 472 24.40 18.30 26.99
CA LEU A 472 25.36 18.16 28.07
C LEU A 472 26.79 17.98 27.51
N GLU A 473 26.93 17.33 26.36
CA GLU A 473 28.22 17.15 25.70
C GLU A 473 28.79 18.46 25.15
N GLU A 474 28.02 19.21 24.37
CA GLU A 474 28.43 20.51 23.80
C GLU A 474 28.67 21.57 24.87
N TYR A 475 27.82 21.61 25.91
CA TYR A 475 28.00 22.51 27.04
C TYR A 475 29.31 22.23 27.77
N VAL A 476 29.61 20.94 28.01
CA VAL A 476 30.88 20.51 28.63
C VAL A 476 32.08 20.88 27.75
N GLU A 477 31.99 20.73 26.43
CA GLU A 477 33.06 21.17 25.50
C GLU A 477 33.24 22.69 25.52
N THR A 478 32.14 23.43 25.49
CA THR A 478 32.14 24.90 25.51
C THR A 478 32.79 25.41 26.80
N ILE A 479 32.38 24.90 27.97
CA ILE A 479 32.95 25.35 29.24
C ILE A 479 34.40 24.89 29.42
N THR A 480 34.80 23.71 28.92
CA THR A 480 36.20 23.21 29.02
C THR A 480 37.16 23.95 28.07
N SER A 481 36.65 24.66 27.06
CA SER A 481 37.44 25.50 26.16
C SER A 481 37.75 26.92 26.70
N LEU A 482 37.08 27.35 27.79
CA LEU A 482 37.27 28.67 28.40
C LEU A 482 38.52 28.70 29.29
N SER A 483 39.45 29.61 29.00
CA SER A 483 40.82 29.64 29.54
C SER A 483 40.98 30.02 31.04
N GLU A 484 39.91 30.20 31.81
CA GLU A 484 39.95 30.57 33.24
C GLU A 484 39.11 29.62 34.10
N TRP A 485 39.62 28.41 34.33
CA TRP A 485 39.03 27.42 35.24
C TRP A 485 39.59 27.58 36.66
N ASN A 486 38.71 27.93 37.61
CA ASN A 486 38.94 27.81 39.06
C ASN A 486 37.71 27.16 39.69
N LEU A 487 37.88 26.23 40.64
CA LEU A 487 36.83 25.43 41.30
C LEU A 487 35.55 26.22 41.67
N PRO A 488 35.62 27.43 42.28
CA PRO A 488 34.45 28.26 42.53
C PRO A 488 33.69 28.67 41.27
N ASN A 489 34.33 28.93 40.13
CA ASN A 489 33.64 29.31 38.89
C ASN A 489 32.91 28.11 38.26
N VAL A 490 33.44 26.89 38.38
CA VAL A 490 32.79 25.66 37.91
C VAL A 490 31.56 25.35 38.78
N ALA A 491 31.71 25.39 40.11
CA ALA A 491 30.59 25.22 41.03
C ALA A 491 29.51 26.31 40.86
N THR A 492 29.90 27.52 40.45
CA THR A 492 28.98 28.62 40.16
C THR A 492 28.31 28.46 38.79
N ALA A 493 29.02 27.98 37.76
CA ALA A 493 28.46 27.68 36.43
C ALA A 493 27.44 26.52 36.47
N PHE A 494 27.65 25.53 37.34
CA PHE A 494 26.66 24.47 37.60
C PHE A 494 25.53 24.90 38.57
N ARG A 495 25.72 25.97 39.36
CA ARG A 495 24.70 26.45 40.32
C ARG A 495 23.78 27.54 39.79
N LYS A 496 24.23 28.41 38.88
CA LYS A 496 23.47 29.63 38.57
C LYS A 496 22.34 29.45 37.57
N ASP A 497 22.50 28.64 36.51
CA ASP A 497 21.48 28.55 35.44
C ASP A 497 21.38 27.15 34.75
N GLY A 498 22.07 26.12 35.25
CA GLY A 498 22.39 24.89 34.49
C GLY A 498 21.60 23.62 34.81
N ASN A 499 20.26 23.65 34.89
CA ASN A 499 19.49 22.42 35.06
C ASN A 499 19.45 21.63 33.74
N ALA A 500 20.24 20.55 33.66
CA ALA A 500 20.17 19.60 32.54
C ALA A 500 18.79 18.96 32.46
N LYS A 501 18.24 18.86 31.24
CA LYS A 501 16.94 18.27 30.96
C LYS A 501 17.08 17.04 30.07
N LEU A 502 16.27 16.01 30.34
CA LEU A 502 16.13 14.86 29.44
C LEU A 502 15.46 15.31 28.14
N ALA A 503 16.10 15.02 27.00
CA ALA A 503 15.64 15.34 25.65
C ALA A 503 15.78 14.09 24.76
N ASN A 504 14.82 13.87 23.84
CA ASN A 504 14.62 12.66 23.01
C ASN A 504 13.98 11.47 23.75
N PHE A 505 12.77 11.11 23.32
CA PHE A 505 12.01 9.95 23.79
C PHE A 505 11.84 8.98 22.62
N SER A 506 12.56 7.86 22.63
CA SER A 506 12.33 6.77 21.69
C SER A 506 12.34 5.44 22.43
N SER A 507 11.31 4.63 22.27
CA SER A 507 11.24 3.28 22.83
C SER A 507 12.14 2.26 22.09
N SER A 508 12.81 2.65 20.99
CA SER A 508 13.42 1.71 20.03
C SER A 508 14.95 1.58 20.05
N ARG A 509 15.70 2.22 20.94
CA ARG A 509 17.20 2.15 20.92
C ARG A 509 17.82 0.94 21.64
N ALA A 510 17.08 -0.14 21.84
CA ALA A 510 17.57 -1.37 22.50
C ALA A 510 18.23 -2.41 21.56
N LEU A 511 18.28 -2.17 20.24
CA LEU A 511 18.81 -3.15 19.27
C LEU A 511 20.13 -2.68 18.65
N GLN A 512 21.18 -2.63 19.45
CA GLN A 512 22.54 -2.82 18.96
C GLN A 512 23.40 -3.21 20.17
N TRP A 513 23.39 -4.50 20.52
CA TRP A 513 24.54 -5.28 21.01
C TRP A 513 24.11 -6.72 21.35
N GLY A 514 24.80 -7.68 20.74
CA GLY A 514 24.92 -9.06 21.22
C GLY A 514 23.89 -10.06 20.68
N GLY A 515 24.31 -10.87 19.72
CA GLY A 515 23.60 -12.09 19.33
C GLY A 515 23.52 -13.11 20.48
N GLY A 516 22.47 -13.91 20.46
CA GLY A 516 22.26 -15.00 21.41
C GLY A 516 20.78 -15.30 21.61
N ASP A 517 20.43 -16.56 21.32
CA ASP A 517 19.13 -17.20 21.43
C ASP A 517 18.32 -16.92 22.71
N SER A 518 17.02 -17.23 22.59
CA SER A 518 16.09 -17.74 23.59
C SER A 518 14.99 -16.82 24.16
N SER A 519 13.81 -17.42 24.11
CA SER A 519 12.49 -17.11 24.66
C SER A 519 12.48 -16.71 26.14
N GLU A 520 11.89 -15.54 26.47
CA GLU A 520 11.16 -15.24 27.72
C GLU A 520 10.60 -13.78 27.72
N PRO A 521 9.32 -13.51 28.09
CA PRO A 521 8.74 -12.15 28.04
C PRO A 521 9.06 -11.25 29.26
N LEU A 522 9.48 -11.82 30.40
CA LEU A 522 9.73 -11.08 31.66
C LEU A 522 11.08 -10.33 31.68
N VAL A 523 11.90 -10.48 30.65
CA VAL A 523 13.25 -9.91 30.58
C VAL A 523 13.25 -8.51 29.94
N SER A 524 12.19 -8.06 29.26
CA SER A 524 12.18 -6.82 28.48
C SER A 524 12.14 -5.53 29.34
N GLU A 525 11.34 -5.47 30.41
CA GLU A 525 11.28 -4.31 31.30
C GLU A 525 12.58 -4.16 32.13
N ALA A 526 13.11 -5.26 32.66
CA ALA A 526 14.39 -5.26 33.35
C ALA A 526 15.55 -4.87 32.41
N LYS A 527 15.50 -5.27 31.13
CA LYS A 527 16.46 -4.83 30.09
C LYS A 527 16.31 -3.34 29.74
N ALA A 528 15.10 -2.78 29.74
CA ALA A 528 14.85 -1.36 29.48
C ALA A 528 15.37 -0.45 30.63
N PHE A 529 15.05 -0.79 31.89
CA PHE A 529 15.59 -0.06 33.05
C PHE A 529 17.11 -0.23 33.19
N ALA A 530 17.65 -1.41 32.87
CA ALA A 530 19.09 -1.64 32.79
C ALA A 530 19.75 -0.77 31.69
N SER A 531 19.08 -0.60 30.54
CA SER A 531 19.51 0.27 29.44
C SER A 531 19.65 1.73 29.86
N ASP A 532 18.67 2.29 30.59
CA ASP A 532 18.71 3.70 31.04
C ASP A 532 19.82 3.97 32.07
N VAL A 533 20.02 3.04 33.01
CA VAL A 533 21.12 3.09 33.99
C VAL A 533 22.48 2.96 33.29
N LEU A 534 22.59 2.11 32.27
CA LEU A 534 23.81 1.96 31.47
C LEU A 534 24.10 3.21 30.64
N PHE A 535 23.06 3.85 30.08
CA PHE A 535 23.17 5.09 29.32
C PHE A 535 23.64 6.26 30.20
N LEU A 536 23.05 6.42 31.38
CA LEU A 536 23.54 7.37 32.41
C LEU A 536 24.98 7.09 32.80
N GLY A 537 25.35 5.81 32.94
CA GLY A 537 26.74 5.38 33.15
C GLY A 537 27.68 5.77 32.00
N ASN A 538 27.23 5.68 30.75
CA ASN A 538 27.99 6.11 29.58
C ASN A 538 28.17 7.63 29.53
N CYS A 539 27.13 8.40 29.84
CA CYS A 539 27.20 9.86 29.95
C CYS A 539 28.19 10.29 31.05
N LEU A 540 28.13 9.67 32.24
CA LEU A 540 29.07 9.91 33.34
C LEU A 540 30.50 9.53 32.96
N HIS A 541 30.68 8.45 32.20
CA HIS A 541 31.99 8.04 31.72
C HIS A 541 32.55 9.02 30.68
N ALA A 542 31.74 9.53 29.76
CA ALA A 542 32.14 10.55 28.80
C ALA A 542 32.59 11.84 29.50
N VAL A 543 31.85 12.29 30.53
CA VAL A 543 32.25 13.42 31.38
C VAL A 543 33.58 13.12 32.11
N SER A 544 33.75 11.92 32.69
CA SER A 544 34.99 11.48 33.35
C SER A 544 36.20 11.49 32.39
N LEU A 545 36.02 11.02 31.15
CA LEU A 545 37.04 11.02 30.11
C LEU A 545 37.45 12.44 29.72
N LYS A 546 36.51 13.38 29.59
CA LYS A 546 36.79 14.79 29.26
C LYS A 546 37.48 15.54 30.41
N LEU A 547 37.27 15.11 31.65
CA LEU A 547 38.00 15.65 32.80
C LEU A 547 39.47 15.18 32.85
N ARG A 548 39.92 14.21 32.03
CA ARG A 548 41.32 13.72 32.04
C ARG A 548 42.30 14.82 31.67
N GLY A 549 43.29 15.03 32.55
CA GLY A 549 44.35 16.05 32.38
C GLY A 549 44.30 17.17 33.42
N TYR A 550 43.20 17.29 34.17
CA TYR A 550 43.04 18.27 35.25
C TYR A 550 43.21 17.59 36.62
N THR A 551 44.34 17.84 37.30
CA THR A 551 44.72 17.14 38.53
C THR A 551 43.86 17.49 39.75
N GLU A 552 43.22 18.66 39.73
CA GLU A 552 42.32 19.13 40.78
C GLU A 552 40.97 18.37 40.84
N PHE A 553 40.63 17.59 39.82
CA PHE A 553 39.41 16.78 39.75
C PHE A 553 39.68 15.27 39.84
N ASP A 554 40.90 14.84 40.17
CA ASP A 554 41.27 13.42 40.19
C ASP A 554 40.45 12.61 41.22
N GLU A 555 40.09 13.21 42.36
CA GLU A 555 39.22 12.57 43.37
C GLU A 555 37.77 12.41 42.88
N LEU A 556 37.24 13.44 42.21
CA LEU A 556 35.91 13.40 41.60
C LEU A 556 35.87 12.36 40.47
N ARG A 557 36.91 12.33 39.61
CA ARG A 557 37.07 11.36 38.52
C ARG A 557 37.12 9.93 39.03
N ALA A 558 37.94 9.66 40.05
CA ALA A 558 38.05 8.33 40.65
C ALA A 558 36.70 7.84 41.22
N LYS A 559 35.92 8.73 41.84
CA LYS A 559 34.58 8.40 42.35
C LYS A 559 33.54 8.21 41.24
N CYS A 560 33.58 9.03 40.18
CA CYS A 560 32.76 8.84 38.97
C CYS A 560 33.07 7.50 38.28
N ASP A 561 34.36 7.16 38.11
CA ASP A 561 34.79 5.89 37.52
C ASP A 561 34.37 4.69 38.38
N THR A 562 34.47 4.80 39.71
CA THR A 562 33.97 3.77 40.65
C THR A 562 32.46 3.59 40.55
N LEU A 563 31.72 4.69 40.40
CA LEU A 563 30.27 4.69 40.24
C LEU A 563 29.87 4.02 38.91
N VAL A 564 30.56 4.37 37.80
CA VAL A 564 30.35 3.76 36.47
C VAL A 564 30.71 2.26 36.46
N GLN A 565 31.80 1.86 37.13
CA GLN A 565 32.16 0.44 37.28
C GLN A 565 31.10 -0.33 38.08
N GLY A 566 30.56 0.27 39.14
CA GLY A 566 29.45 -0.30 39.91
C GLY A 566 28.16 -0.43 39.10
N MET A 567 27.91 0.46 38.14
CA MET A 567 26.77 0.35 37.20
C MET A 567 26.98 -0.71 36.11
N ARG A 568 28.24 -1.08 35.78
CA ARG A 568 28.59 -2.00 34.69
C ARG A 568 28.87 -3.45 35.12
N HIS A 569 29.21 -3.71 36.39
CA HIS A 569 29.70 -5.01 36.87
C HIS A 569 28.86 -5.68 37.96
N ASP A 570 27.69 -5.14 38.30
CA ASP A 570 26.79 -5.78 39.26
C ASP A 570 25.91 -6.82 38.53
N ASP A 571 26.29 -8.09 38.59
CA ASP A 571 25.52 -9.23 38.02
C ASP A 571 24.11 -9.37 38.61
N SER A 572 23.76 -8.54 39.61
CA SER A 572 22.42 -8.40 40.18
C SER A 572 21.59 -7.27 39.54
N LEU A 573 21.64 -7.12 38.21
CA LEU A 573 20.90 -6.13 37.39
C LEU A 573 19.36 -6.08 37.62
N GLN A 574 18.80 -6.90 38.51
CA GLN A 574 17.44 -6.73 39.05
C GLN A 574 17.30 -5.73 40.22
N ARG A 575 18.39 -5.14 40.76
CA ARG A 575 18.31 -4.32 42.00
C ARG A 575 18.92 -2.92 41.96
N CYS A 576 19.62 -2.49 40.91
CA CYS A 576 20.00 -1.08 40.78
C CYS A 576 18.82 -0.24 40.29
N ASN A 577 17.90 0.10 41.20
CA ASN A 577 16.86 1.10 40.95
C ASN A 577 17.52 2.48 40.78
N ILE A 578 17.07 3.28 39.80
CA ILE A 578 17.51 4.66 39.52
C ILE A 578 17.59 5.52 40.80
N SER A 579 16.72 5.29 41.77
CA SER A 579 16.72 5.95 43.08
C SER A 579 18.02 5.75 43.88
N ALA A 580 18.62 4.56 43.81
CA ALA A 580 19.89 4.26 44.48
C ALA A 580 21.08 4.94 43.79
N VAL A 581 21.03 5.07 42.46
CA VAL A 581 22.03 5.81 41.66
C VAL A 581 21.94 7.31 41.99
N VAL A 582 20.74 7.89 42.03
CA VAL A 582 20.51 9.29 42.41
C VAL A 582 20.98 9.58 43.84
N LEU A 583 20.76 8.67 44.80
CA LEU A 583 21.26 8.79 46.18
C LEU A 583 22.79 8.81 46.24
N ARG A 584 23.47 7.96 45.46
CA ARG A 584 24.94 7.95 45.37
C ARG A 584 25.48 9.21 44.69
N MET A 585 24.79 9.73 43.67
CA MET A 585 25.14 11.00 43.02
C MET A 585 24.92 12.21 43.95
N LYS A 586 23.86 12.23 44.77
CA LYS A 586 23.64 13.25 45.80
C LYS A 586 24.73 13.25 46.87
N SER A 587 25.16 12.07 47.33
CA SER A 587 26.28 11.95 48.28
C SER A 587 27.62 12.47 47.71
N LEU A 588 27.83 12.30 46.39
CA LEU A 588 28.95 12.87 45.64
C LEU A 588 28.90 14.42 45.60
N LEU A 589 27.72 15.00 45.44
CA LEU A 589 27.49 16.46 45.45
C LEU A 589 27.60 17.09 46.85
N GLU A 590 27.10 16.41 47.89
CA GLU A 590 27.19 16.88 49.28
C GLU A 590 28.65 16.98 49.79
N LEU A 591 29.54 16.13 49.28
CA LEU A 591 30.98 16.20 49.55
C LEU A 591 31.66 17.44 48.93
N THR A 592 31.09 18.02 47.87
CA THR A 592 31.62 19.26 47.24
C THR A 592 31.14 20.55 47.93
N ASN A 593 30.24 20.44 48.91
CA ASN A 593 29.54 21.56 49.55
C ASN A 593 29.96 21.84 51.00
N GLN A 594 31.10 21.31 51.47
CA GLN A 594 31.52 21.45 52.87
C GLN A 594 32.02 22.86 53.28
N ASP A 595 32.07 23.83 52.39
CA ASP A 595 32.42 25.21 52.74
C ASP A 595 31.19 26.14 52.71
N GLN A 596 30.86 26.67 53.89
CA GLN A 596 30.00 27.85 54.18
C GLN A 596 28.55 27.58 54.62
N ALA A 597 28.40 27.32 55.93
CA ALA A 597 27.20 27.60 56.69
C ALA A 597 27.24 29.05 57.24
N HIS A 598 26.14 29.81 57.15
CA HIS A 598 25.55 30.62 58.25
C HIS A 598 24.38 31.53 57.81
N GLN A 599 23.35 31.56 58.70
CA GLN A 599 22.25 32.53 58.91
C GLN A 599 20.98 32.42 58.04
N ASP A 600 19.83 32.05 58.66
CA ASP A 600 18.56 32.81 58.63
C ASP A 600 17.45 32.23 59.56
N GLU A 601 16.46 33.08 59.87
CA GLU A 601 15.50 33.18 61.00
C GLU A 601 14.57 32.00 61.37
N VAL A 602 14.01 32.06 62.60
CA VAL A 602 13.46 30.95 63.40
C VAL A 602 11.94 31.01 63.59
N VAL A 603 11.21 29.91 63.33
CA VAL A 603 9.76 29.72 63.47
C VAL A 603 9.42 28.71 64.59
N SER A 604 8.29 28.90 65.30
CA SER A 604 7.84 28.07 66.44
C SER A 604 7.21 26.72 66.04
N ALA A 605 7.68 25.62 66.64
CA ALA A 605 7.27 24.21 66.42
C ALA A 605 5.78 23.89 66.68
N SER A 606 5.05 24.78 67.37
CA SER A 606 3.67 24.54 67.82
C SER A 606 2.65 24.36 66.69
N ARG A 607 2.88 24.95 65.51
CA ARG A 607 1.96 24.86 64.35
C ARG A 607 2.08 23.53 63.61
N ILE A 608 3.29 22.98 63.50
CA ILE A 608 3.55 21.69 62.84
C ILE A 608 2.89 20.56 63.65
N LEU A 609 2.97 20.62 64.98
CA LEU A 609 2.33 19.66 65.87
C LEU A 609 0.78 19.68 65.78
N SER A 610 0.18 20.86 65.54
CA SER A 610 -1.26 20.98 65.30
C SER A 610 -1.67 20.33 63.97
N LYS A 611 -0.90 20.53 62.90
CA LYS A 611 -1.18 19.96 61.58
C LYS A 611 -1.02 18.44 61.57
N LEU A 612 -0.09 17.89 62.37
CA LEU A 612 0.08 16.44 62.53
C LEU A 612 -1.18 15.77 63.10
N GLN A 613 -1.87 16.43 64.04
CA GLN A 613 -3.13 15.93 64.61
C GLN A 613 -4.27 15.89 63.59
N ASP A 614 -4.30 16.81 62.63
CA ASP A 614 -5.31 16.81 61.54
C ASP A 614 -5.08 15.62 60.59
N VAL A 615 -3.81 15.31 60.26
CA VAL A 615 -3.46 14.15 59.42
C VAL A 615 -3.81 12.82 60.10
N GLN A 616 -3.76 12.76 61.43
CA GLN A 616 -4.15 11.57 62.21
C GLN A 616 -5.60 11.15 61.97
N VAL A 617 -6.50 12.13 61.78
CA VAL A 617 -7.92 11.88 61.52
C VAL A 617 -8.09 11.21 60.15
N SER A 618 -7.44 11.73 59.10
CA SER A 618 -7.49 11.17 57.74
C SER A 618 -6.83 9.79 57.62
N VAL A 619 -5.79 9.50 58.42
CA VAL A 619 -5.13 8.18 58.50
C VAL A 619 -6.02 7.15 59.22
N ASN A 620 -6.76 7.56 60.25
CA ASN A 620 -7.66 6.66 61.00
C ASN A 620 -8.88 6.21 60.18
N GLU A 621 -9.26 6.97 59.15
CA GLU A 621 -10.32 6.62 58.19
C GLU A 621 -9.82 5.71 57.04
N SER A 622 -8.50 5.53 56.88
CA SER A 622 -7.89 4.66 55.86
C SER A 622 -7.82 3.19 56.30
N THR A 623 -8.08 2.26 55.36
CA THR A 623 -8.02 0.81 55.59
C THR A 623 -6.62 0.21 55.40
N ASP A 624 -5.67 0.98 54.86
CA ASP A 624 -4.34 0.51 54.49
C ASP A 624 -3.35 0.65 55.67
N ALA A 625 -2.73 -0.48 56.04
CA ALA A 625 -1.85 -0.58 57.21
C ALA A 625 -0.57 0.25 57.07
N LEU A 626 -0.13 0.48 55.82
CA LEU A 626 1.11 1.18 55.51
C LEU A 626 1.04 2.67 55.86
N TYR A 627 -0.14 3.30 55.75
CA TYR A 627 -0.34 4.70 56.15
C TYR A 627 -0.35 4.90 57.67
N ARG A 628 -0.75 3.88 58.44
CA ARG A 628 -0.66 3.93 59.91
C ARG A 628 0.79 3.77 60.38
N GLU A 629 1.56 2.92 59.71
CA GLU A 629 2.99 2.73 59.97
C GLU A 629 3.79 3.99 59.60
N LEU A 630 3.51 4.57 58.44
CA LEU A 630 4.13 5.82 57.97
C LEU A 630 3.77 7.02 58.88
N TYR A 631 2.53 7.11 59.37
CA TYR A 631 2.11 8.14 60.33
C TYR A 631 2.83 7.97 61.68
N ALA A 632 2.96 6.74 62.19
CA ALA A 632 3.68 6.48 63.43
C ALA A 632 5.18 6.83 63.34
N ASP A 633 5.80 6.58 62.18
CA ASP A 633 7.19 6.98 61.91
C ASP A 633 7.34 8.50 61.78
N LEU A 634 6.41 9.17 61.10
CA LEU A 634 6.38 10.64 61.00
C LEU A 634 6.18 11.31 62.37
N GLU A 635 5.29 10.77 63.20
CA GLU A 635 5.05 11.24 64.56
C GLU A 635 6.31 11.05 65.43
N ALA A 636 6.98 9.91 65.32
CA ALA A 636 8.21 9.63 66.04
C ALA A 636 9.40 10.50 65.58
N VAL A 637 9.44 10.90 64.31
CA VAL A 637 10.43 11.84 63.75
C VAL A 637 10.14 13.27 64.20
N CYS A 638 8.88 13.71 64.16
CA CYS A 638 8.47 15.03 64.62
C CYS A 638 8.68 15.21 66.13
N GLN A 639 8.31 14.23 66.95
CA GLN A 639 8.57 14.27 68.41
C GLN A 639 10.08 14.29 68.74
N ARG A 640 10.92 13.60 67.94
CA ARG A 640 12.39 13.65 68.09
C ARG A 640 12.97 15.01 67.68
N LEU A 641 12.54 15.57 66.56
CA LEU A 641 12.99 16.87 66.06
C LEU A 641 12.63 18.04 66.97
N PHE A 642 11.45 18.02 67.63
CA PHE A 642 10.97 19.13 68.47
C PHE A 642 11.27 18.99 69.97
N SER A 643 11.98 17.92 70.38
CA SER A 643 12.42 17.71 71.77
C SER A 643 13.70 18.48 72.14
N TRP A 644 14.45 18.97 71.15
CA TRP A 644 15.65 19.78 71.37
C TRP A 644 15.28 21.24 71.19
N SER A 645 15.78 22.09 72.09
CA SER A 645 15.54 23.54 72.14
C SER A 645 16.20 24.29 70.98
N ASN A 646 16.06 23.78 69.75
CA ASN A 646 16.67 24.32 68.55
C ASN A 646 15.66 25.12 67.72
N PRO A 647 16.10 26.23 67.14
CA PRO A 647 15.21 27.17 66.50
C PRO A 647 15.06 26.79 64.99
N ILE A 648 13.83 26.52 64.51
CA ILE A 648 13.51 25.95 63.18
C ILE A 648 13.57 27.03 62.10
N THR A 649 14.29 26.85 60.99
CA THR A 649 14.32 27.89 59.94
C THR A 649 13.00 27.98 59.18
N VAL A 650 12.66 29.16 58.63
CA VAL A 650 11.43 29.37 57.82
C VAL A 650 11.28 28.33 56.71
N HIS A 651 12.40 27.96 56.08
CA HIS A 651 12.45 26.95 55.03
C HIS A 651 12.11 25.54 55.53
N THR A 652 12.67 25.11 56.68
CA THR A 652 12.32 23.81 57.27
C THR A 652 10.86 23.76 57.74
N TYR A 653 10.29 24.91 58.14
CA TYR A 653 8.88 25.04 58.48
C TYR A 653 7.98 24.90 57.23
N GLU A 654 8.31 25.59 56.14
CA GLU A 654 7.57 25.50 54.87
C GLU A 654 7.67 24.09 54.27
N GLU A 655 8.84 23.47 54.26
CA GLU A 655 9.03 22.09 53.81
C GLU A 655 8.25 21.09 54.66
N ALA A 656 8.27 21.22 56.00
CA ALA A 656 7.50 20.35 56.88
C ALA A 656 5.98 20.51 56.66
N MET A 657 5.49 21.74 56.46
CA MET A 657 4.08 22.00 56.17
C MET A 657 3.65 21.48 54.80
N ILE A 658 4.48 21.68 53.77
CA ILE A 658 4.25 21.14 52.42
C ILE A 658 4.20 19.61 52.47
N VAL A 659 5.11 18.96 53.20
CA VAL A 659 5.11 17.49 53.34
C VAL A 659 3.86 17.00 54.07
N LEU A 660 3.45 17.66 55.16
CA LEU A 660 2.24 17.29 55.90
C LEU A 660 0.95 17.54 55.11
N GLU A 661 0.87 18.64 54.35
CA GLU A 661 -0.26 18.95 53.46
C GLU A 661 -0.29 18.03 52.23
N THR A 662 0.87 17.63 51.73
CA THR A 662 0.98 16.68 50.61
C THR A 662 0.60 15.28 51.06
N ILE A 663 0.98 14.84 52.27
CA ILE A 663 0.57 13.54 52.82
C ILE A 663 -0.93 13.54 53.12
N GLN A 664 -1.46 14.60 53.74
CA GLN A 664 -2.90 14.75 53.97
C GLN A 664 -3.67 14.73 52.64
N GLY A 665 -3.21 15.51 51.66
CA GLY A 665 -3.77 15.59 50.31
C GLY A 665 -3.64 14.28 49.55
N ALA A 666 -2.58 13.50 49.75
CA ALA A 666 -2.39 12.18 49.14
C ALA A 666 -3.30 11.12 49.77
N ILE A 667 -3.55 11.17 51.09
CA ILE A 667 -4.49 10.26 51.77
C ILE A 667 -5.93 10.58 51.36
N GLU A 668 -6.29 11.87 51.31
CA GLU A 668 -7.62 12.35 50.91
C GLU A 668 -7.85 12.16 49.38
N GLN A 669 -6.82 12.41 48.56
CA GLN A 669 -6.84 12.04 47.14
C GLN A 669 -6.92 10.54 46.99
N GLN A 670 -6.17 9.70 47.71
CA GLN A 670 -6.24 8.25 47.54
C GLN A 670 -7.56 7.64 48.03
N ASN A 671 -8.20 8.20 49.06
CA ASN A 671 -9.56 7.82 49.45
C ASN A 671 -10.61 8.24 48.40
N SER A 672 -10.38 9.37 47.71
CA SER A 672 -11.17 9.83 46.57
C SER A 672 -10.87 9.05 45.28
N TYR A 673 -9.61 8.70 45.05
CA TYR A 673 -9.03 8.03 43.88
C TYR A 673 -9.34 6.53 43.96
N ASN A 674 -9.34 5.88 45.13
CA ASN A 674 -9.82 4.50 45.31
C ASN A 674 -11.31 4.34 44.93
N ASN A 675 -12.13 5.38 45.12
CA ASN A 675 -13.53 5.38 44.68
C ASN A 675 -13.73 5.69 43.19
N SER A 676 -12.71 6.24 42.50
CA SER A 676 -12.83 6.70 41.10
C SER A 676 -11.91 5.98 40.10
N ILE A 677 -10.81 5.37 40.53
CA ILE A 677 -9.90 4.51 39.75
C ILE A 677 -10.54 3.16 39.41
N GLN A 678 -11.56 2.71 40.15
CA GLN A 678 -12.18 1.39 39.89
C GLN A 678 -12.84 1.25 38.51
N ARG A 679 -12.87 2.30 37.67
CA ARG A 679 -13.56 2.24 36.36
C ARG A 679 -12.72 2.32 35.10
N LEU A 680 -11.55 2.97 35.01
CA LEU A 680 -10.97 3.20 33.68
C LEU A 680 -9.44 3.37 33.68
N SER A 681 -8.70 2.27 33.48
CA SER A 681 -7.36 2.26 32.87
C SER A 681 -6.76 0.86 32.95
N SER A 682 -6.19 0.33 31.86
CA SER A 682 -4.73 0.11 31.74
C SER A 682 -4.25 -0.84 30.59
N SER A 683 -2.96 -0.77 30.22
CA SER A 683 -2.21 -1.92 29.66
C SER A 683 -1.55 -2.77 30.76
N TYR A 684 -1.48 -2.26 32.00
CA TYR A 684 -1.57 -3.11 33.21
C TYR A 684 -2.90 -3.87 33.21
N MET A 685 -4.00 -3.35 32.64
CA MET A 685 -5.26 -4.04 32.36
C MET A 685 -5.11 -4.86 31.09
N TYR A 686 -4.13 -4.72 30.20
CA TYR A 686 -4.01 -5.75 29.16
C TYR A 686 -3.42 -7.02 29.76
N ASN A 687 -2.40 -6.95 30.62
CA ASN A 687 -1.84 -8.13 31.28
C ASN A 687 -2.61 -8.55 32.56
N GLU A 688 -3.24 -7.61 33.27
CA GLU A 688 -4.12 -7.85 34.42
C GLU A 688 -5.58 -8.03 33.98
N MET A 689 -6.10 -7.52 32.85
CA MET A 689 -7.34 -8.02 32.21
C MET A 689 -7.05 -9.30 31.48
N GLU A 690 -5.92 -9.56 30.84
CA GLU A 690 -5.68 -10.91 30.31
C GLU A 690 -5.61 -11.90 31.47
N LYS A 691 -5.01 -11.53 32.61
CA LYS A 691 -5.07 -12.30 33.86
C LYS A 691 -6.46 -12.32 34.52
N ARG A 692 -7.23 -11.23 34.52
CA ARG A 692 -8.58 -11.11 35.15
C ARG A 692 -9.71 -11.59 34.25
N TRP A 693 -9.55 -11.55 32.94
CA TRP A 693 -10.34 -12.21 31.89
C TRP A 693 -10.00 -13.70 31.87
N SER A 694 -8.73 -14.07 32.05
CA SER A 694 -8.34 -15.46 32.34
C SER A 694 -8.94 -15.92 33.67
N ASP A 695 -8.95 -15.11 34.74
CA ASP A 695 -9.53 -15.45 36.04
C ASP A 695 -11.08 -15.41 36.04
N LEU A 696 -11.73 -14.52 35.27
CA LEU A 696 -13.18 -14.52 35.01
C LEU A 696 -13.59 -15.72 34.15
N ARG A 697 -12.80 -16.07 33.12
CA ARG A 697 -12.93 -17.34 32.36
C ARG A 697 -12.76 -18.55 33.28
N LYS A 698 -11.81 -18.50 34.23
CA LYS A 698 -11.60 -19.55 35.26
C LYS A 698 -12.75 -19.66 36.27
N GLN A 699 -13.39 -18.55 36.66
CA GLN A 699 -14.57 -18.58 37.55
C GLN A 699 -15.80 -19.25 36.91
N ARG A 700 -15.78 -19.44 35.58
CA ARG A 700 -16.85 -20.10 34.80
C ARG A 700 -16.55 -21.54 34.41
N ILE A 701 -15.45 -22.09 34.90
CA ILE A 701 -15.05 -23.49 34.73
C ILE A 701 -16.18 -24.44 35.14
N ASP A 702 -16.91 -24.15 36.22
CA ASP A 702 -18.00 -25.02 36.69
C ASP A 702 -19.20 -25.06 35.74
N VAL A 703 -19.47 -23.96 35.02
CA VAL A 703 -20.54 -23.90 34.01
C VAL A 703 -20.13 -24.69 32.77
N PHE A 704 -18.90 -24.49 32.28
CA PHE A 704 -18.34 -25.25 31.17
C PHE A 704 -18.30 -26.76 31.45
N VAL A 705 -17.82 -27.16 32.63
CA VAL A 705 -17.75 -28.56 33.05
C VAL A 705 -19.15 -29.17 33.25
N SER A 706 -20.11 -28.41 33.78
CA SER A 706 -21.51 -28.86 33.93
C SER A 706 -22.26 -28.97 32.60
N GLU A 707 -21.98 -28.13 31.60
CA GLU A 707 -22.61 -28.21 30.28
C GLU A 707 -21.99 -29.30 29.42
N ILE A 708 -20.67 -29.51 29.45
CA ILE A 708 -20.02 -30.61 28.72
C ILE A 708 -20.57 -31.97 29.14
N ASP A 709 -20.74 -32.21 30.44
CA ASP A 709 -21.30 -33.46 30.98
C ASP A 709 -22.74 -33.72 30.48
N ASN A 710 -23.49 -32.66 30.14
CA ASN A 710 -24.83 -32.74 29.56
C ASN A 710 -24.83 -32.81 28.01
N THR A 711 -23.84 -32.23 27.32
CA THR A 711 -23.85 -32.01 25.86
C THR A 711 -23.29 -33.19 25.06
N LEU A 712 -22.39 -33.99 25.65
CA LEU A 712 -21.79 -35.18 25.00
C LEU A 712 -22.80 -36.21 24.49
N THR A 713 -24.02 -36.22 25.02
CA THR A 713 -25.07 -37.15 24.59
C THR A 713 -25.82 -36.73 23.32
N LEU A 714 -25.53 -35.55 22.74
CA LEU A 714 -26.38 -34.91 21.70
C LEU A 714 -25.65 -34.42 20.44
N LEU A 715 -24.33 -34.59 20.31
CA LEU A 715 -23.53 -33.95 19.25
C LEU A 715 -23.38 -34.79 17.96
N HIS A 716 -23.36 -34.11 16.80
CA HIS A 716 -23.19 -34.73 15.48
C HIS A 716 -21.68 -34.99 15.16
N PRO A 717 -21.34 -35.99 14.32
CA PRO A 717 -19.95 -36.35 13.99
C PRO A 717 -19.10 -35.30 13.26
N THR A 718 -19.64 -34.12 12.92
CA THR A 718 -18.88 -33.03 12.26
C THR A 718 -18.60 -31.84 13.20
N GLU A 719 -19.23 -31.85 14.38
CA GLU A 719 -19.02 -30.90 15.47
C GLU A 719 -17.93 -31.40 16.43
N THR A 720 -17.55 -32.67 16.31
CA THR A 720 -16.60 -33.37 17.18
C THR A 720 -15.14 -32.95 16.97
N GLU A 721 -14.69 -32.52 15.78
CA GLU A 721 -13.29 -32.10 15.56
C GLU A 721 -12.92 -30.75 16.21
N ASP A 722 -13.77 -29.73 16.08
CA ASP A 722 -13.56 -28.42 16.72
C ASP A 722 -13.78 -28.51 18.23
N LEU A 723 -14.73 -29.35 18.66
CA LEU A 723 -14.93 -29.66 20.07
C LEU A 723 -13.73 -30.41 20.65
N LEU A 724 -13.13 -31.37 19.91
CA LEU A 724 -11.90 -32.04 20.31
C LEU A 724 -10.74 -31.05 20.45
N THR A 725 -10.63 -30.08 19.54
CA THR A 725 -9.62 -29.03 19.60
C THR A 725 -9.83 -28.13 20.82
N LEU A 726 -11.07 -27.74 21.12
CA LEU A 726 -11.43 -26.99 22.33
C LEU A 726 -11.12 -27.78 23.60
N LEU A 727 -11.54 -29.04 23.68
CA LEU A 727 -11.29 -29.93 24.83
C LEU A 727 -9.79 -30.18 25.02
N HIS A 728 -9.03 -30.37 23.93
CA HIS A 728 -7.57 -30.52 23.96
C HIS A 728 -6.90 -29.26 24.53
N ARG A 729 -7.33 -28.07 24.09
CA ARG A 729 -6.84 -26.78 24.61
C ARG A 729 -7.13 -26.65 26.11
N GLU A 730 -8.35 -26.97 26.54
CA GLU A 730 -8.70 -26.86 27.97
C GLU A 730 -8.01 -27.93 28.84
N LEU A 731 -7.68 -29.12 28.30
CA LEU A 731 -6.87 -30.12 29.02
C LEU A 731 -5.44 -29.65 29.30
N GLN A 732 -4.88 -28.79 28.45
CA GLN A 732 -3.55 -28.21 28.64
C GLN A 732 -3.55 -27.07 29.67
N ASN A 733 -4.72 -26.58 30.08
CA ASN A 733 -4.85 -25.49 31.04
C ASN A 733 -4.64 -26.01 32.48
N THR A 734 -3.57 -25.57 33.13
CA THR A 734 -3.18 -26.01 34.48
C THR A 734 -4.06 -25.45 35.61
N SER A 735 -5.11 -24.69 35.27
CA SER A 735 -5.98 -24.00 36.24
C SER A 735 -7.18 -24.85 36.72
N TYR A 736 -7.44 -26.00 36.09
CA TYR A 736 -8.54 -26.91 36.45
C TYR A 736 -8.21 -27.78 37.68
N SER A 737 -9.19 -28.05 38.54
CA SER A 737 -9.05 -29.04 39.63
C SER A 737 -8.99 -30.47 39.08
N GLU A 738 -8.43 -31.42 39.84
CA GLU A 738 -8.37 -32.85 39.44
C GLU A 738 -9.74 -33.48 39.12
N VAL A 739 -10.83 -32.97 39.70
CA VAL A 739 -12.18 -33.46 39.40
C VAL A 739 -12.65 -32.92 38.05
N GLN A 740 -12.47 -31.62 37.80
CA GLN A 740 -12.84 -30.96 36.55
C GLN A 740 -11.97 -31.49 35.38
N HIS A 741 -10.67 -31.65 35.60
CA HIS A 741 -9.75 -32.22 34.62
C HIS A 741 -10.14 -33.65 34.26
N ARG A 742 -10.59 -34.47 35.22
CA ARG A 742 -11.15 -35.81 34.95
C ARG A 742 -12.44 -35.78 34.12
N ILE A 743 -13.32 -34.81 34.35
CA ILE A 743 -14.57 -34.68 33.57
C ILE A 743 -14.25 -34.27 32.12
N ILE A 744 -13.36 -33.28 31.94
CA ILE A 744 -12.91 -32.82 30.61
C ILE A 744 -12.12 -33.95 29.90
N GLN A 745 -11.26 -34.68 30.61
CA GLN A 745 -10.52 -35.81 30.05
C GLN A 745 -11.46 -36.94 29.62
N LYS A 746 -12.47 -37.26 30.43
CA LYS A 746 -13.50 -38.24 30.07
C LYS A 746 -14.27 -37.81 28.82
N ALA A 747 -14.66 -36.54 28.75
CA ALA A 747 -15.32 -35.96 27.57
C ALA A 747 -14.45 -36.05 26.31
N TYR A 748 -13.16 -35.75 26.45
CA TYR A 748 -12.17 -35.82 25.38
C TYR A 748 -11.95 -37.25 24.90
N ASP A 749 -11.79 -38.20 25.82
CA ASP A 749 -11.60 -39.62 25.51
C ASP A 749 -12.85 -40.22 24.81
N GLU A 750 -14.04 -39.84 25.28
CA GLU A 750 -15.32 -40.25 24.70
C GLU A 750 -15.50 -39.69 23.28
N ALA A 751 -15.20 -38.40 23.07
CA ALA A 751 -15.19 -37.78 21.74
C ALA A 751 -14.14 -38.44 20.80
N CYS A 752 -12.92 -38.72 21.29
CA CYS A 752 -11.87 -39.40 20.52
C CYS A 752 -12.27 -40.81 20.09
N SER A 753 -13.05 -41.53 20.91
CA SER A 753 -13.48 -42.89 20.60
C SER A 753 -14.49 -42.98 19.44
N THR A 754 -15.11 -41.85 19.06
CA THR A 754 -16.18 -41.79 18.05
C THR A 754 -15.73 -41.31 16.65
N GLN A 755 -14.45 -40.92 16.46
CA GLN A 755 -13.92 -40.43 15.18
C GLN A 755 -12.47 -40.83 14.88
N HIS A 756 -12.04 -40.65 13.62
CA HIS A 756 -10.68 -40.90 13.09
C HIS A 756 -10.10 -39.63 12.39
N GLY A 757 -10.42 -38.43 12.88
CA GLY A 757 -9.99 -37.14 12.32
C GLY A 757 -8.76 -36.54 12.99
N SER A 758 -8.05 -35.63 12.31
CA SER A 758 -6.85 -34.94 12.82
C SER A 758 -7.20 -33.74 13.70
N ILE A 759 -6.52 -33.59 14.84
CA ILE A 759 -6.64 -32.43 15.73
C ILE A 759 -6.08 -31.18 15.03
N ILE A 760 -6.84 -30.08 15.01
CA ILE A 760 -6.37 -28.78 14.50
C ILE A 760 -5.48 -28.14 15.58
N GLU A 761 -4.34 -27.54 15.22
CA GLU A 761 -3.32 -27.09 16.19
C GLU A 761 -3.75 -25.89 17.06
N SER A 762 -4.73 -25.06 16.65
CA SER A 762 -5.23 -23.92 17.44
C SER A 762 -6.61 -23.43 17.00
N LEU A 763 -7.35 -22.77 17.91
CA LEU A 763 -8.62 -22.10 17.59
C LEU A 763 -8.38 -20.69 17.00
N PRO A 764 -9.25 -20.18 16.11
CA PRO A 764 -9.09 -18.85 15.50
C PRO A 764 -9.12 -17.70 16.50
N GLU A 765 -8.44 -16.59 16.19
CA GLU A 765 -8.34 -15.40 17.07
C GLU A 765 -9.70 -14.75 17.40
N TRP A 766 -10.69 -14.88 16.51
CA TRP A 766 -12.05 -14.37 16.71
C TRP A 766 -12.94 -15.26 17.58
N PHE A 767 -12.46 -16.42 18.01
CA PHE A 767 -13.28 -17.41 18.72
C PHE A 767 -13.64 -16.96 20.14
N ILE A 768 -14.94 -16.90 20.44
CA ILE A 768 -15.50 -16.66 21.78
C ILE A 768 -16.37 -17.86 22.16
N GLY A 769 -16.05 -18.53 23.27
CA GLY A 769 -16.82 -19.70 23.73
C GLY A 769 -18.23 -19.33 24.23
N TRP A 770 -19.22 -20.22 24.04
CA TRP A 770 -20.60 -20.00 24.54
C TRP A 770 -20.64 -19.80 26.06
N TYR A 771 -19.76 -20.49 26.78
CA TYR A 771 -19.58 -20.41 28.22
C TYR A 771 -18.91 -19.10 28.69
N GLU A 772 -18.54 -18.19 27.79
CA GLU A 772 -18.00 -16.86 28.14
C GLU A 772 -19.08 -15.77 28.24
N LEU A 773 -20.31 -16.04 27.78
CA LEU A 773 -21.43 -15.07 27.79
C LEU A 773 -22.27 -15.16 29.07
N GLU A 774 -22.54 -14.03 29.71
CA GLU A 774 -23.30 -13.91 30.96
C GLU A 774 -24.63 -13.16 30.75
N ASP A 775 -25.60 -13.40 31.63
CA ASP A 775 -26.88 -12.67 31.69
C ASP A 775 -27.59 -12.58 30.32
N GLU A 776 -27.52 -13.62 29.48
CA GLU A 776 -28.09 -13.59 28.15
C GLU A 776 -29.63 -13.49 28.19
N VAL A 777 -30.17 -12.38 27.69
CA VAL A 777 -31.61 -12.13 27.61
C VAL A 777 -32.00 -11.87 26.16
N VAL A 778 -32.81 -12.77 25.60
CA VAL A 778 -33.38 -12.61 24.25
C VAL A 778 -34.41 -11.49 24.26
N PHE A 779 -34.25 -10.52 23.36
CA PHE A 779 -35.18 -9.38 23.25
C PHE A 779 -35.77 -9.21 21.84
N ALA A 780 -35.20 -9.87 20.83
CA ALA A 780 -35.75 -9.88 19.49
C ALA A 780 -35.55 -11.25 18.82
N ARG A 781 -36.47 -11.57 17.92
CA ARG A 781 -36.34 -12.70 16.98
C ARG A 781 -36.49 -12.15 15.57
N GLY A 782 -35.51 -12.41 14.71
CA GLY A 782 -35.45 -11.87 13.34
C GLY A 782 -35.04 -12.94 12.34
N GLY A 783 -34.75 -12.54 11.09
CA GLY A 783 -34.29 -13.47 10.03
C GLY A 783 -32.96 -14.17 10.36
N PHE A 784 -32.24 -13.70 11.38
CA PHE A 784 -31.04 -14.33 11.91
C PHE A 784 -31.33 -15.47 12.87
N GLY A 785 -32.51 -15.49 13.51
CA GLY A 785 -32.75 -16.29 14.71
C GLY A 785 -33.03 -15.41 15.92
N GLU A 786 -32.36 -15.71 17.03
CA GLU A 786 -32.55 -15.01 18.29
C GLU A 786 -31.45 -13.95 18.48
N VAL A 787 -31.87 -12.73 18.80
CA VAL A 787 -30.97 -11.64 19.17
C VAL A 787 -31.14 -11.38 20.66
N SER A 788 -30.03 -11.48 21.38
CA SER A 788 -29.97 -11.35 22.82
C SER A 788 -28.97 -10.27 23.23
N ARG A 789 -29.25 -9.64 24.37
CA ARG A 789 -28.27 -8.82 25.08
C ARG A 789 -27.58 -9.75 26.07
N ALA A 790 -26.26 -9.72 26.08
CA ALA A 790 -25.47 -10.48 27.03
C ALA A 790 -24.35 -9.58 27.57
N LYS A 791 -23.62 -10.10 28.54
CA LYS A 791 -22.33 -9.54 28.93
C LYS A 791 -21.21 -10.47 28.47
N TRP A 792 -20.18 -9.87 27.89
CA TRP A 792 -18.92 -10.55 27.63
C TRP A 792 -17.81 -9.73 28.29
N LEU A 793 -17.09 -10.37 29.21
CA LEU A 793 -16.03 -9.71 30.00
C LEU A 793 -16.51 -8.43 30.73
N ASN A 794 -17.72 -8.49 31.31
CA ASN A 794 -18.43 -7.38 31.96
C ASN A 794 -18.81 -6.20 31.04
N SER A 795 -18.65 -6.32 29.73
CA SER A 795 -19.12 -5.33 28.76
C SER A 795 -20.46 -5.75 28.16
N ASP A 796 -21.40 -4.81 28.02
CA ASP A 796 -22.66 -5.07 27.34
C ASP A 796 -22.39 -5.37 25.85
N VAL A 797 -22.87 -6.51 25.36
CA VAL A 797 -22.71 -6.95 23.98
C VAL A 797 -24.03 -7.44 23.39
N ILE A 798 -24.11 -7.42 22.06
CA ILE A 798 -25.20 -8.04 21.32
C ILE A 798 -24.74 -9.38 20.77
N VAL A 799 -25.54 -10.40 21.07
CA VAL A 799 -25.33 -11.76 20.60
C VAL A 799 -26.39 -12.06 19.54
N LYS A 800 -25.95 -12.42 18.34
CA LYS A 800 -26.82 -12.80 17.22
C LYS A 800 -26.66 -14.29 16.95
N ARG A 801 -27.61 -15.10 17.39
CA ARG A 801 -27.62 -16.56 17.17
C ARG A 801 -28.22 -16.90 15.82
N VAL A 802 -27.56 -17.78 15.08
CA VAL A 802 -27.96 -18.21 13.74
C VAL A 802 -28.89 -19.43 13.83
N ILE A 803 -30.04 -19.41 13.13
CA ILE A 803 -30.94 -20.59 13.07
C ILE A 803 -30.28 -21.69 12.24
N THR A 804 -29.99 -22.84 12.86
CA THR A 804 -29.39 -24.01 12.21
C THR A 804 -30.40 -25.15 12.06
N GLU A 805 -31.44 -24.98 11.25
CA GLU A 805 -32.31 -26.09 10.88
C GLU A 805 -31.73 -26.86 9.66
N GLY A 806 -30.89 -27.86 9.94
CA GLY A 806 -30.82 -29.11 9.17
C GLY A 806 -30.16 -29.15 7.78
N ARG A 807 -29.43 -28.14 7.29
CA ARG A 807 -28.77 -28.21 5.95
C ARG A 807 -27.23 -28.27 6.03
N HIS A 808 -26.63 -29.30 5.43
CA HIS A 808 -25.17 -29.41 5.22
C HIS A 808 -24.66 -28.24 4.35
N GLY A 809 -23.79 -27.39 4.90
CA GLY A 809 -23.16 -26.25 4.21
C GLY A 809 -23.10 -24.94 5.02
N GLN A 810 -23.84 -24.82 6.13
CA GLN A 810 -23.97 -23.56 6.89
C GLN A 810 -22.75 -23.19 7.76
N LYS A 811 -21.97 -24.17 8.24
CA LYS A 811 -20.74 -23.93 9.02
C LYS A 811 -19.67 -23.15 8.23
N GLN A 812 -19.45 -23.53 6.96
CA GLN A 812 -18.52 -22.84 6.05
C GLN A 812 -18.97 -21.40 5.74
N MET A 813 -20.29 -21.16 5.70
CA MET A 813 -20.85 -19.83 5.46
C MET A 813 -20.68 -18.92 6.69
N PHE A 814 -21.00 -19.42 7.89
CA PHE A 814 -20.72 -18.71 9.14
C PHE A 814 -19.24 -18.35 9.29
N GLN A 815 -18.35 -19.31 8.98
CA GLN A 815 -16.90 -19.11 9.06
C GLN A 815 -16.41 -18.03 8.08
N ARG A 816 -16.91 -18.03 6.84
CA ARG A 816 -16.56 -16.99 5.86
C ARG A 816 -17.04 -15.60 6.31
N GLU A 817 -18.21 -15.51 6.92
CA GLU A 817 -18.79 -14.24 7.35
C GLU A 817 -18.08 -13.66 8.58
N ILE A 818 -17.76 -14.50 9.57
CA ILE A 818 -17.03 -14.04 10.76
C ILE A 818 -15.60 -13.59 10.39
N GLU A 819 -14.93 -14.30 9.48
CA GLU A 819 -13.59 -13.91 8.99
C GLU A 819 -13.62 -12.59 8.22
N LEU A 820 -14.65 -12.35 7.40
CA LEU A 820 -14.83 -11.09 6.68
C LEU A 820 -15.17 -9.93 7.63
N TRP A 821 -16.09 -10.12 8.57
CA TRP A 821 -16.56 -9.04 9.46
C TRP A 821 -15.54 -8.72 10.56
N PHE A 822 -14.83 -9.71 11.11
CA PHE A 822 -13.83 -9.50 12.16
C PHE A 822 -12.69 -8.57 11.70
N GLY A 823 -12.32 -8.61 10.41
CA GLY A 823 -11.30 -7.74 9.81
C GLY A 823 -11.77 -6.31 9.49
N LEU A 824 -13.04 -5.95 9.73
CA LEU A 824 -13.55 -4.61 9.42
C LEU A 824 -13.42 -3.68 10.63
N ASN A 825 -12.78 -2.53 10.43
CA ASN A 825 -12.67 -1.48 11.43
C ASN A 825 -12.98 -0.11 10.80
N HIS A 826 -14.19 0.41 11.04
CA HIS A 826 -14.65 1.70 10.55
C HIS A 826 -15.69 2.31 11.50
N PRO A 827 -15.70 3.62 11.76
CA PRO A 827 -16.64 4.24 12.71
C PRO A 827 -18.11 4.04 12.33
N HIS A 828 -18.44 3.92 11.04
CA HIS A 828 -19.81 3.74 10.54
C HIS A 828 -20.16 2.29 10.14
N VAL A 829 -19.42 1.31 10.65
CA VAL A 829 -19.73 -0.12 10.51
C VAL A 829 -19.71 -0.74 11.89
N VAL A 830 -20.72 -1.57 12.22
CA VAL A 830 -20.81 -2.20 13.54
C VAL A 830 -19.58 -3.09 13.79
N LYS A 831 -18.89 -2.88 14.90
CA LYS A 831 -17.71 -3.67 15.28
C LYS A 831 -18.09 -5.08 15.75
N LEU A 832 -17.44 -6.08 15.16
CA LEU A 832 -17.48 -7.47 15.63
C LEU A 832 -16.37 -7.72 16.64
N PHE A 833 -16.70 -8.31 17.78
CA PHE A 833 -15.71 -8.73 18.78
C PHE A 833 -15.27 -10.19 18.60
N GLY A 834 -16.14 -11.02 18.04
CA GLY A 834 -15.86 -12.43 17.79
C GLY A 834 -17.14 -13.26 17.70
N GLY A 835 -17.04 -14.58 17.89
CA GLY A 835 -18.20 -15.47 17.83
C GLY A 835 -17.83 -16.95 18.02
N CYS A 836 -18.85 -17.80 18.02
CA CYS A 836 -18.70 -19.24 18.21
C CYS A 836 -19.34 -20.01 17.06
N HIS A 837 -18.65 -21.04 16.56
CA HIS A 837 -19.14 -21.96 15.54
C HIS A 837 -19.39 -23.38 16.08
N ILE A 838 -19.10 -23.63 17.36
CA ILE A 838 -19.29 -24.93 18.02
C ILE A 838 -20.66 -24.93 18.71
N GLY A 839 -21.49 -25.94 18.42
CA GLY A 839 -22.89 -25.96 18.82
C GLY A 839 -23.72 -24.98 17.98
N THR A 840 -24.67 -24.26 18.60
CA THR A 840 -25.47 -23.25 17.89
C THR A 840 -24.65 -22.00 17.59
N PRO A 841 -24.33 -21.68 16.32
CA PRO A 841 -23.42 -20.59 15.98
C PRO A 841 -23.96 -19.20 16.35
N PHE A 842 -23.07 -18.30 16.76
CA PHE A 842 -23.44 -16.92 17.10
C PHE A 842 -22.31 -15.91 16.90
N PHE A 843 -22.69 -14.66 16.63
CA PHE A 843 -21.79 -13.50 16.57
C PHE A 843 -21.92 -12.64 17.83
N VAL A 844 -20.80 -12.06 18.28
CA VAL A 844 -20.72 -11.11 19.40
C VAL A 844 -20.25 -9.76 18.87
N CYS A 845 -21.09 -8.74 18.95
CA CYS A 845 -20.82 -7.42 18.37
C CYS A 845 -21.14 -6.27 19.34
N GLU A 846 -20.67 -5.07 19.01
CA GLU A 846 -20.93 -3.88 19.80
C GLU A 846 -22.42 -3.57 19.92
N GLU A 847 -22.83 -3.04 21.08
CA GLU A 847 -24.20 -2.63 21.32
C GLU A 847 -24.46 -1.19 20.85
N ALA A 848 -25.35 -1.03 19.87
CA ALA A 848 -25.88 0.27 19.45
C ALA A 848 -27.10 0.66 20.30
N LYS A 849 -26.86 1.32 21.45
CA LYS A 849 -27.88 1.60 22.48
C LYS A 849 -29.05 2.48 22.02
N ASN A 850 -28.87 3.32 20.99
CA ASN A 850 -29.92 4.20 20.47
C ASN A 850 -30.82 3.54 19.40
N GLY A 851 -30.57 2.26 19.06
CA GLY A 851 -31.44 1.46 18.20
C GLY A 851 -31.34 1.78 16.71
N SER A 852 -32.35 1.36 15.93
CA SER A 852 -32.39 1.56 14.47
C SER A 852 -32.64 3.01 14.07
N LEU A 853 -32.17 3.38 12.88
CA LEU A 853 -32.22 4.74 12.34
C LEU A 853 -33.65 5.30 12.32
N ASP A 854 -34.65 4.49 11.93
CA ASP A 854 -36.05 4.92 11.88
C ASP A 854 -36.63 5.25 13.28
N LYS A 855 -36.18 4.54 14.32
CA LYS A 855 -36.58 4.78 15.71
C LYS A 855 -35.90 6.02 16.24
N TYR A 856 -34.60 6.16 15.95
CA TYR A 856 -33.80 7.30 16.38
C TYR A 856 -34.30 8.62 15.78
N LEU A 857 -34.54 8.67 14.47
CA LEU A 857 -34.96 9.88 13.76
C LEU A 857 -36.38 10.32 14.11
N ARG A 858 -37.23 9.44 14.67
CA ARG A 858 -38.53 9.87 15.24
C ARG A 858 -38.35 10.80 16.43
N ALA A 859 -37.28 10.63 17.20
CA ALA A 859 -36.92 11.52 18.31
C ALA A 859 -36.01 12.67 17.87
N HIS A 860 -35.19 12.47 16.81
CA HIS A 860 -34.19 13.43 16.32
C HIS A 860 -34.35 13.76 14.82
N PRO A 861 -35.48 14.35 14.39
CA PRO A 861 -35.78 14.54 12.97
C PRO A 861 -34.84 15.52 12.25
N THR A 862 -34.18 16.42 12.97
CA THR A 862 -33.23 17.40 12.41
C THR A 862 -31.89 16.79 11.99
N GLU A 863 -31.58 15.57 12.45
CA GLU A 863 -30.31 14.90 12.18
C GLU A 863 -30.35 13.99 10.95
N VAL A 864 -31.49 13.96 10.24
CA VAL A 864 -31.76 13.00 9.15
C VAL A 864 -30.65 12.97 8.09
N TRP A 865 -30.21 14.13 7.61
CA TRP A 865 -29.20 14.20 6.55
C TRP A 865 -27.81 13.82 7.04
N GLN A 866 -27.48 14.16 8.29
CA GLN A 866 -26.22 13.78 8.93
C GLN A 866 -26.13 12.25 9.10
N LYS A 867 -27.19 11.61 9.60
CA LYS A 867 -27.21 10.14 9.78
C LYS A 867 -27.23 9.38 8.45
N LEU A 868 -27.89 9.92 7.42
CA LEU A 868 -27.86 9.35 6.07
C LEU A 868 -26.49 9.48 5.40
N TYR A 869 -25.77 10.58 5.65
CA TYR A 869 -24.40 10.77 5.21
C TYR A 869 -23.44 9.78 5.89
N GLU A 870 -23.53 9.61 7.21
CA GLU A 870 -22.76 8.63 7.98
C GLU A 870 -22.99 7.19 7.50
N ALA A 871 -24.25 6.82 7.24
CA ALA A 871 -24.59 5.53 6.66
C ALA A 871 -23.98 5.34 5.25
N ALA A 872 -23.93 6.40 4.44
CA ALA A 872 -23.31 6.37 3.11
C ALA A 872 -21.77 6.21 3.18
N LEU A 873 -21.10 6.80 4.20
CA LEU A 873 -19.68 6.58 4.46
C LEU A 873 -19.38 5.13 4.85
N GLY A 874 -20.25 4.53 5.68
CA GLY A 874 -20.17 3.09 5.98
C GLY A 874 -20.31 2.22 4.73
N LEU A 875 -21.22 2.61 3.82
CA LEU A 875 -21.46 1.85 2.58
C LEU A 875 -20.30 1.98 1.59
N GLU A 876 -19.70 3.17 1.47
CA GLU A 876 -18.50 3.40 0.67
C GLU A 876 -17.31 2.56 1.16
N TYR A 877 -17.13 2.48 2.49
CA TYR A 877 -16.09 1.64 3.11
C TYR A 877 -16.27 0.15 2.78
N LEU A 878 -17.50 -0.36 2.79
CA LEU A 878 -17.81 -1.74 2.40
C LEU A 878 -17.54 -1.99 0.91
N HIS A 879 -17.98 -1.08 0.03
CA HIS A 879 -17.77 -1.20 -1.42
C HIS A 879 -16.29 -1.17 -1.81
N ALA A 880 -15.48 -0.32 -1.15
CA ALA A 880 -14.03 -0.25 -1.36
C ALA A 880 -13.30 -1.56 -1.01
N ARG A 881 -13.92 -2.44 -0.21
CA ARG A 881 -13.41 -3.78 0.15
C ARG A 881 -14.07 -4.91 -0.61
N GLY A 882 -14.81 -4.59 -1.67
CA GLY A 882 -15.47 -5.59 -2.50
C GLY A 882 -16.78 -6.12 -1.90
N ILE A 883 -17.28 -5.56 -0.80
CA ILE A 883 -18.46 -6.06 -0.07
C ILE A 883 -19.72 -5.34 -0.53
N VAL A 884 -20.71 -6.09 -1.02
CA VAL A 884 -22.07 -5.59 -1.31
C VAL A 884 -22.94 -5.84 -0.07
N HIS A 885 -23.71 -4.85 0.39
CA HIS A 885 -24.53 -4.96 1.60
C HIS A 885 -25.75 -5.88 1.40
N ARG A 886 -26.43 -5.80 0.24
CA ARG A 886 -27.52 -6.69 -0.24
C ARG A 886 -28.87 -6.63 0.47
N ASP A 887 -28.92 -6.18 1.72
CA ASP A 887 -30.16 -5.99 2.51
C ASP A 887 -30.16 -4.63 3.23
N LEU A 888 -29.76 -3.57 2.55
CA LEU A 888 -29.71 -2.24 3.14
C LEU A 888 -31.14 -1.68 3.34
N LYS A 889 -31.51 -1.40 4.58
CA LYS A 889 -32.78 -0.81 5.02
C LYS A 889 -32.56 -0.03 6.31
N CYS A 890 -33.46 0.89 6.68
CA CYS A 890 -33.28 1.72 7.88
C CYS A 890 -33.14 0.90 9.18
N ASP A 891 -33.74 -0.31 9.26
CA ASP A 891 -33.58 -1.22 10.39
C ASP A 891 -32.14 -1.75 10.54
N ASN A 892 -31.39 -1.83 9.45
CA ASN A 892 -29.99 -2.30 9.40
C ASN A 892 -28.98 -1.15 9.48
N ILE A 893 -29.45 0.07 9.81
CA ILE A 893 -28.62 1.22 10.15
C ILE A 893 -28.89 1.52 11.62
N LEU A 894 -27.91 1.30 12.48
CA LEU A 894 -28.03 1.47 13.93
C LEU A 894 -27.34 2.75 14.39
N VAL A 895 -27.79 3.35 15.50
CA VAL A 895 -27.17 4.52 16.10
C VAL A 895 -26.58 4.15 17.46
N ASN A 896 -25.29 4.42 17.67
CA ASN A 896 -24.61 4.13 18.94
C ASN A 896 -24.90 5.21 20.00
N ILE A 897 -24.31 5.06 21.19
CA ILE A 897 -24.49 6.02 22.30
C ILE A 897 -23.88 7.40 22.02
N ASP A 898 -22.82 7.46 21.22
CA ASP A 898 -22.13 8.69 20.81
C ASP A 898 -22.90 9.44 19.70
N GLY A 899 -23.93 8.81 19.14
CA GLY A 899 -24.81 9.36 18.13
C GLY A 899 -24.46 8.97 16.70
N ASP A 900 -23.39 8.21 16.46
CA ASP A 900 -22.96 7.81 15.11
C ASP A 900 -23.87 6.73 14.50
N ALA A 901 -24.26 6.92 13.24
CA ALA A 901 -24.93 5.90 12.46
C ALA A 901 -23.93 4.86 11.93
N LYS A 902 -24.27 3.58 12.08
CA LYS A 902 -23.44 2.43 11.70
C LYS A 902 -24.24 1.37 10.93
N LEU A 903 -23.63 0.81 9.89
CA LEU A 903 -24.21 -0.30 9.13
C LEU A 903 -24.01 -1.63 9.87
N THR A 904 -25.05 -2.46 9.87
CA THR A 904 -25.04 -3.84 10.37
C THR A 904 -25.67 -4.79 9.36
N ASP A 905 -25.50 -6.10 9.55
CA ASP A 905 -26.22 -7.13 8.79
C ASP A 905 -25.90 -7.12 7.28
N PHE A 906 -24.70 -6.66 6.92
CA PHE A 906 -24.14 -6.71 5.58
C PHE A 906 -23.61 -8.11 5.27
N GLY A 907 -23.97 -8.67 4.11
CA GLY A 907 -23.45 -9.96 3.65
C GLY A 907 -24.08 -11.22 4.26
N LEU A 908 -24.80 -11.13 5.38
CA LEU A 908 -25.36 -12.28 6.10
C LEU A 908 -26.68 -12.84 5.50
N SER A 909 -27.41 -12.07 4.68
CA SER A 909 -28.69 -12.50 4.09
C SER A 909 -28.56 -13.58 3.00
N ALA A 910 -27.33 -14.00 2.68
CA ALA A 910 -27.07 -15.15 1.83
C ALA A 910 -27.45 -16.48 2.51
N LEU A 911 -27.45 -16.52 3.85
CA LEU A 911 -27.77 -17.69 4.66
C LEU A 911 -29.19 -18.26 4.41
N GLU A 912 -30.13 -17.45 3.90
CA GLU A 912 -31.51 -17.90 3.61
C GLU A 912 -31.82 -18.21 2.13
N SER A 913 -30.91 -18.04 1.16
CA SER A 913 -31.29 -18.33 -0.24
C SER A 913 -30.16 -18.74 -1.19
N ALA A 914 -29.62 -19.94 -0.95
CA ALA A 914 -29.31 -20.86 -2.05
C ALA A 914 -30.46 -21.88 -2.16
N GLY A 915 -31.60 -21.45 -2.71
CA GLY A 915 -32.67 -22.38 -3.14
C GLY A 915 -34.05 -22.30 -2.47
N ASP A 916 -34.36 -21.30 -1.64
CA ASP A 916 -35.72 -21.15 -1.10
C ASP A 916 -36.54 -20.11 -1.88
N GLN A 917 -37.61 -20.56 -2.56
CA GLN A 917 -38.60 -19.70 -3.22
C GLN A 917 -39.72 -19.25 -2.25
N GLY A 918 -39.40 -19.10 -0.96
CA GLY A 918 -40.30 -18.51 0.02
C GLY A 918 -40.53 -17.02 -0.24
N GLU A 919 -41.77 -16.55 -0.08
CA GLU A 919 -42.09 -15.13 -0.22
C GLU A 919 -41.31 -14.29 0.81
N ARG A 920 -40.31 -13.52 0.34
CA ARG A 920 -39.70 -12.43 1.10
C ARG A 920 -40.81 -11.44 1.52
N SER A 921 -41.25 -11.55 2.77
CA SER A 921 -42.44 -10.84 3.28
C SER A 921 -42.10 -9.45 3.88
N GLY A 922 -40.83 -9.17 4.23
CA GLY A 922 -40.47 -7.93 4.95
C GLY A 922 -39.83 -6.79 4.14
N ALA A 923 -38.77 -7.07 3.37
CA ALA A 923 -37.85 -6.03 2.85
C ALA A 923 -38.09 -5.59 1.38
N VAL A 924 -39.18 -6.03 0.75
CA VAL A 924 -39.46 -5.83 -0.69
C VAL A 924 -39.36 -4.38 -1.16
N ARG A 925 -39.61 -3.42 -0.26
CA ARG A 925 -39.68 -1.98 -0.55
C ARG A 925 -38.31 -1.30 -0.70
N TRP A 926 -37.22 -1.95 -0.31
CA TRP A 926 -35.85 -1.42 -0.46
C TRP A 926 -35.04 -2.21 -1.50
N VAL A 927 -35.55 -3.35 -1.97
CA VAL A 927 -34.84 -4.22 -2.91
C VAL A 927 -34.87 -3.61 -4.31
N ALA A 928 -33.70 -3.55 -4.97
CA ALA A 928 -33.60 -3.03 -6.33
C ALA A 928 -34.40 -3.87 -7.36
N PRO A 929 -34.92 -3.25 -8.45
CA PRO A 929 -35.77 -3.93 -9.43
C PRO A 929 -35.15 -5.17 -10.06
N GLU A 930 -33.85 -5.13 -10.38
CA GLU A 930 -33.08 -6.24 -10.94
C GLU A 930 -32.97 -7.41 -9.96
N CYS A 931 -32.79 -7.12 -8.67
CA CYS A 931 -32.74 -8.14 -7.62
C CYS A 931 -34.12 -8.79 -7.40
N LEU A 932 -35.23 -8.06 -7.64
CA LEU A 932 -36.59 -8.63 -7.66
C LEU A 932 -36.88 -9.50 -8.90
N ALA A 933 -36.10 -9.34 -9.97
CA ALA A 933 -36.16 -10.14 -11.18
C ALA A 933 -35.30 -11.42 -11.10
N GLY A 934 -34.51 -11.58 -10.03
CA GLY A 934 -33.65 -12.74 -9.79
C GLY A 934 -32.18 -12.52 -10.16
N GLU A 935 -31.79 -11.30 -10.52
CA GLU A 935 -30.38 -10.95 -10.75
C GLU A 935 -29.59 -10.83 -9.43
N GLN A 936 -28.27 -10.98 -9.51
CA GLN A 936 -27.39 -10.90 -8.35
C GLN A 936 -27.21 -9.44 -7.88
N ALA A 937 -27.24 -9.22 -6.57
CA ALA A 937 -27.03 -7.91 -5.98
C ALA A 937 -25.64 -7.32 -6.32
N SER A 938 -25.62 -6.03 -6.64
CA SER A 938 -24.45 -5.25 -7.07
C SER A 938 -24.30 -3.95 -6.28
N TYR A 939 -23.20 -3.20 -6.44
CA TYR A 939 -23.05 -1.88 -5.81
C TYR A 939 -24.16 -0.91 -6.21
N ALA A 940 -24.60 -0.95 -7.47
CA ALA A 940 -25.70 -0.15 -7.97
C ALA A 940 -27.05 -0.53 -7.31
N SER A 941 -27.20 -1.78 -6.86
CA SER A 941 -28.39 -2.22 -6.11
C SER A 941 -28.40 -1.67 -4.68
N ASP A 942 -27.25 -1.58 -4.00
CA ASP A 942 -27.15 -0.95 -2.67
C ASP A 942 -27.42 0.55 -2.74
N VAL A 943 -26.99 1.23 -3.81
CA VAL A 943 -27.31 2.66 -4.05
C VAL A 943 -28.83 2.87 -4.18
N PHE A 944 -29.52 1.97 -4.87
CA PHE A 944 -30.98 2.01 -4.97
C PHE A 944 -31.62 1.83 -3.57
N SER A 945 -31.15 0.86 -2.79
CA SER A 945 -31.63 0.61 -1.43
C SER A 945 -31.39 1.78 -0.49
N LEU A 946 -30.22 2.43 -0.58
CA LEU A 946 -29.92 3.66 0.16
C LEU A 946 -30.89 4.80 -0.23
N GLY A 947 -31.24 4.91 -1.51
CA GLY A 947 -32.26 5.85 -1.98
C GLY A 947 -33.62 5.62 -1.31
N MET A 948 -34.02 4.35 -1.14
CA MET A 948 -35.25 3.99 -0.41
C MET A 948 -35.14 4.26 1.10
N CYS A 949 -33.96 4.11 1.70
CA CYS A 949 -33.70 4.54 3.08
C CYS A 949 -33.87 6.06 3.23
N ILE A 950 -33.39 6.88 2.28
CA ILE A 950 -33.58 8.34 2.29
C ILE A 950 -35.07 8.68 2.26
N VAL A 951 -35.85 8.03 1.37
CA VAL A 951 -37.31 8.22 1.29
C VAL A 951 -37.97 7.93 2.65
N GLN A 952 -37.59 6.83 3.31
CA GLN A 952 -38.17 6.46 4.60
C GLN A 952 -37.75 7.42 5.72
N ALA A 953 -36.47 7.75 5.80
CA ALA A 953 -35.91 8.57 6.86
C ALA A 953 -36.46 10.01 6.84
N VAL A 954 -36.60 10.61 5.64
CA VAL A 954 -37.10 11.99 5.48
C VAL A 954 -38.63 12.05 5.61
N SER A 955 -39.36 11.06 5.07
CA SER A 955 -40.83 11.08 5.12
C SER A 955 -41.44 10.53 6.41
N GLY A 956 -40.66 9.76 7.18
CA GLY A 956 -41.13 9.01 8.35
C GLY A 956 -42.10 7.87 8.02
N LYS A 957 -42.25 7.49 6.74
CA LYS A 957 -43.16 6.44 6.25
C LYS A 957 -42.39 5.43 5.42
N LEU A 958 -42.89 4.19 5.33
CA LEU A 958 -42.31 3.19 4.44
C LEU A 958 -42.34 3.69 2.98
N PRO A 959 -41.39 3.29 2.12
CA PRO A 959 -41.48 3.55 0.68
C PRO A 959 -42.81 3.02 0.13
N TRP A 960 -43.51 3.83 -0.68
CA TRP A 960 -44.90 3.63 -1.14
C TRP A 960 -45.99 3.64 -0.04
N GLY A 961 -45.66 3.98 1.21
CA GLY A 961 -46.59 4.12 2.32
C GLY A 961 -46.99 2.80 3.00
N ASN A 962 -47.53 2.92 4.21
CA ASN A 962 -47.73 1.79 5.14
C ASN A 962 -48.95 0.90 4.83
N GLN A 963 -49.81 1.29 3.89
CA GLN A 963 -51.11 0.62 3.62
C GLN A 963 -51.16 -0.22 2.35
N LEU A 964 -50.14 -0.15 1.49
CA LEU A 964 -50.11 -0.92 0.24
C LEU A 964 -49.58 -2.34 0.50
N ASP A 965 -50.14 -3.33 -0.19
CA ASP A 965 -49.64 -4.71 -0.14
C ASP A 965 -48.31 -4.85 -0.89
N ASN A 966 -47.42 -5.73 -0.42
CA ASN A 966 -46.10 -5.95 -1.05
C ASN A 966 -46.20 -6.48 -2.49
N ALA A 967 -47.26 -7.22 -2.84
CA ALA A 967 -47.52 -7.64 -4.22
C ALA A 967 -47.80 -6.45 -5.14
N VAL A 968 -48.50 -5.43 -4.63
CA VAL A 968 -48.79 -4.19 -5.36
C VAL A 968 -47.51 -3.36 -5.55
N VAL A 969 -46.66 -3.29 -4.52
CA VAL A 969 -45.35 -2.64 -4.62
C VAL A 969 -44.48 -3.33 -5.67
N LYS A 970 -44.38 -4.67 -5.66
CA LYS A 970 -43.65 -5.43 -6.68
C LYS A 970 -44.17 -5.14 -8.09
N HIS A 971 -45.49 -5.05 -8.27
CA HIS A 971 -46.09 -4.73 -9.56
C HIS A 971 -45.70 -3.33 -10.06
N ARG A 972 -45.75 -2.31 -9.17
CA ARG A 972 -45.35 -0.94 -9.51
C ARG A 972 -43.86 -0.82 -9.85
N MET A 973 -43.00 -1.49 -9.08
CA MET A 973 -41.56 -1.53 -9.36
C MET A 973 -41.27 -2.23 -10.70
N ARG A 974 -41.99 -3.31 -11.05
CA ARG A 974 -41.85 -3.94 -12.38
C ARG A 974 -42.30 -3.05 -13.53
N ASN A 975 -43.19 -2.09 -13.28
CA ASN A 975 -43.67 -1.13 -14.29
C ASN A 975 -42.84 0.16 -14.35
N GLY A 976 -41.74 0.27 -13.59
CA GLY A 976 -40.89 1.46 -13.62
C GLY A 976 -41.40 2.64 -12.79
N GLU A 977 -42.24 2.40 -11.78
CA GLU A 977 -42.84 3.45 -10.96
C GLU A 977 -42.13 3.62 -9.61
N LEU A 978 -41.59 4.82 -9.35
CA LEU A 978 -41.07 5.25 -8.04
C LEU A 978 -42.21 5.67 -7.08
N PRO A 979 -41.98 5.73 -5.75
CA PRO A 979 -42.99 6.25 -4.84
C PRO A 979 -43.25 7.72 -5.14
N GLN A 980 -44.49 8.19 -4.90
CA GLN A 980 -44.80 9.60 -5.06
C GLN A 980 -43.95 10.45 -4.11
N ARG A 981 -43.41 11.56 -4.63
CA ARG A 981 -42.60 12.50 -3.86
C ARG A 981 -43.31 12.95 -2.57
N PRO A 982 -42.75 12.66 -1.38
CA PRO A 982 -43.29 13.18 -0.13
C PRO A 982 -43.15 14.70 -0.03
N LEU A 983 -44.11 15.37 0.62
CA LEU A 983 -44.14 16.83 0.77
C LEU A 983 -42.93 17.41 1.51
N GLN A 984 -42.21 16.58 2.26
CA GLN A 984 -41.01 16.95 3.03
C GLN A 984 -39.79 17.21 2.15
N PHE A 985 -39.78 16.77 0.89
CA PHE A 985 -38.64 16.92 -0.01
C PHE A 985 -38.70 18.24 -0.78
N SER A 986 -37.57 18.95 -0.87
CA SER A 986 -37.34 19.98 -1.89
C SER A 986 -37.14 19.37 -3.29
N ASP A 987 -37.15 20.20 -4.33
CA ASP A 987 -36.99 19.72 -5.72
C ASP A 987 -35.63 19.04 -5.89
N ASP A 988 -34.57 19.67 -5.38
CA ASP A 988 -33.19 19.17 -5.45
C ASP A 988 -32.97 17.89 -4.63
N GLN A 989 -33.59 17.80 -3.44
CA GLN A 989 -33.51 16.62 -2.59
C GLN A 989 -34.22 15.42 -3.24
N TRP A 990 -35.35 15.64 -3.91
CA TRP A 990 -36.05 14.58 -4.63
C TRP A 990 -35.31 14.15 -5.89
N GLN A 991 -34.70 15.09 -6.62
CA GLN A 991 -33.89 14.79 -7.81
C GLN A 991 -32.70 13.86 -7.48
N LEU A 992 -32.12 13.98 -6.29
CA LEU A 992 -31.11 13.04 -5.79
C LEU A 992 -31.68 11.62 -5.71
N VAL A 993 -32.85 11.44 -5.08
CA VAL A 993 -33.53 10.13 -4.98
C VAL A 993 -33.86 9.56 -6.36
N GLU A 994 -34.38 10.38 -7.29
CA GLU A 994 -34.68 9.94 -8.66
C GLU A 994 -33.43 9.49 -9.43
N SER A 995 -32.28 10.10 -9.17
CA SER A 995 -31.01 9.75 -9.79
C SER A 995 -30.39 8.49 -9.18
N MET A 996 -30.60 8.25 -7.88
CA MET A 996 -30.17 7.02 -7.19
C MET A 996 -31.05 5.82 -7.54
N CYS A 997 -32.35 6.06 -7.78
CA CYS A 997 -33.35 5.01 -7.98
C CYS A 997 -33.78 4.82 -9.44
N LYS A 998 -32.89 5.12 -10.42
CA LYS A 998 -33.12 4.77 -11.83
C LYS A 998 -33.32 3.26 -11.99
N PHE A 999 -34.21 2.84 -12.89
CA PHE A 999 -34.52 1.41 -13.06
C PHE A 999 -33.37 0.65 -13.72
N ASP A 1000 -32.71 1.22 -14.74
CA ASP A 1000 -31.46 0.68 -15.28
C ASP A 1000 -30.31 0.92 -14.29
N PRO A 1001 -29.63 -0.14 -13.77
CA PRO A 1001 -28.50 0.01 -12.86
C PRO A 1001 -27.35 0.86 -13.42
N ARG A 1002 -27.17 0.90 -14.75
CA ARG A 1002 -26.09 1.65 -15.43
C ARG A 1002 -26.32 3.16 -15.46
N GLU A 1003 -27.58 3.58 -15.31
CA GLU A 1003 -27.97 4.99 -15.29
C GLU A 1003 -28.01 5.56 -13.86
N ARG A 1004 -27.83 4.73 -12.83
CA ARG A 1004 -27.85 5.17 -11.43
C ARG A 1004 -26.61 6.00 -11.10
N MET A 1005 -26.83 7.01 -10.27
CA MET A 1005 -25.75 7.85 -9.75
C MET A 1005 -24.72 7.02 -9.00
N HIS A 1006 -23.43 7.23 -9.28
CA HIS A 1006 -22.35 6.55 -8.59
C HIS A 1006 -22.32 6.92 -7.09
N LEU A 1007 -22.05 5.96 -6.20
CA LEU A 1007 -22.10 6.16 -4.73
C LEU A 1007 -21.25 7.34 -4.25
N LEU A 1008 -20.05 7.54 -4.83
CA LEU A 1008 -19.18 8.67 -4.49
C LEU A 1008 -19.86 10.05 -4.71
N VAL A 1009 -20.68 10.19 -5.77
CA VAL A 1009 -21.43 11.43 -6.05
C VAL A 1009 -22.60 11.59 -5.09
N VAL A 1010 -23.23 10.47 -4.70
CA VAL A 1010 -24.27 10.43 -3.67
C VAL A 1010 -23.72 10.92 -2.33
N VAL A 1011 -22.54 10.43 -1.90
CA VAL A 1011 -21.87 10.85 -0.65
C VAL A 1011 -21.60 12.37 -0.65
N GLN A 1012 -21.13 12.93 -1.78
CA GLN A 1012 -20.90 14.38 -1.91
C GLN A 1012 -22.18 15.21 -1.81
N LYS A 1013 -23.29 14.74 -2.42
CA LYS A 1013 -24.58 15.43 -2.34
C LYS A 1013 -25.20 15.33 -0.95
N LEU A 1014 -25.11 14.16 -0.29
CA LEU A 1014 -25.57 13.97 1.08
C LEU A 1014 -24.77 14.82 2.08
N ARG A 1015 -23.45 14.98 1.88
CA ARG A 1015 -22.62 15.90 2.68
C ARG A 1015 -23.13 17.33 2.63
N ARG A 1016 -23.42 17.85 1.43
CA ARG A 1016 -23.95 19.21 1.26
C ARG A 1016 -25.33 19.39 1.92
N LEU A 1017 -26.18 18.36 1.86
CA LEU A 1017 -27.48 18.37 2.53
C LEU A 1017 -27.37 18.28 4.06
N ALA A 1018 -26.33 17.62 4.57
CA ALA A 1018 -26.02 17.59 6.00
C ALA A 1018 -25.48 18.95 6.49
N GLU A 1019 -24.67 19.64 5.68
CA GLU A 1019 -24.13 20.98 5.98
C GLU A 1019 -25.18 22.10 5.81
N PHE A 1020 -26.05 22.01 4.80
CA PHE A 1020 -27.04 23.05 4.45
C PHE A 1020 -28.43 22.46 4.10
N PRO A 1021 -29.29 22.19 5.10
CA PRO A 1021 -30.56 21.47 4.90
C PRO A 1021 -31.65 22.24 4.12
N ASP A 1022 -31.64 23.58 4.16
CA ASP A 1022 -32.77 24.45 3.73
C ASP A 1022 -32.61 25.19 2.38
N GLY A 1023 -31.47 25.08 1.69
CA GLY A 1023 -31.33 25.50 0.29
C GLY A 1023 -31.44 27.00 -0.08
N VAL A 1024 -31.27 27.96 0.84
CA VAL A 1024 -31.36 29.40 0.52
C VAL A 1024 -30.09 29.94 -0.14
N ILE A 1025 -30.18 30.33 -1.42
CA ILE A 1025 -29.17 31.09 -2.18
C ILE A 1025 -29.69 32.54 -2.37
N ILE A 1026 -28.88 33.55 -2.03
CA ILE A 1026 -29.26 34.97 -2.16
C ILE A 1026 -29.07 35.42 -3.62
N GLU A 1027 -30.16 35.60 -4.35
CA GLU A 1027 -30.25 36.38 -5.61
C GLU A 1027 -30.35 37.88 -5.29
N HIS A 1028 -29.59 38.75 -5.96
CA HIS A 1028 -29.98 40.12 -6.38
C HIS A 1028 -28.86 40.78 -7.21
N VAL A 1029 -29.11 41.02 -8.51
CA VAL A 1029 -29.09 42.31 -9.23
C VAL A 1029 -28.99 42.05 -10.74
N SER A 1030 -30.07 42.41 -11.43
CA SER A 1030 -30.17 42.63 -12.88
C SER A 1030 -30.59 44.08 -13.11
N LYS A 1031 -29.91 44.80 -14.03
CA LYS A 1031 -30.53 45.68 -15.06
C LYS A 1031 -29.50 46.42 -15.95
N GLU A 1032 -29.76 46.28 -17.26
CA GLU A 1032 -29.49 47.16 -18.41
C GLU A 1032 -28.11 47.24 -19.11
N LEU A 1033 -28.24 47.31 -20.44
CA LEU A 1033 -27.31 47.16 -21.56
C LEU A 1033 -26.61 48.50 -21.90
N ASP A 1034 -25.41 48.46 -22.50
CA ASP A 1034 -25.07 49.43 -23.57
C ASP A 1034 -24.08 48.86 -24.60
N CYS A 1035 -24.50 48.80 -25.86
CA CYS A 1035 -23.78 48.17 -27.00
C CYS A 1035 -22.80 49.12 -27.72
N ASP A 1036 -22.58 50.34 -27.20
CA ASP A 1036 -21.70 51.34 -27.83
C ASP A 1036 -20.19 51.00 -27.69
N MET A 1037 -19.82 50.14 -26.74
CA MET A 1037 -18.42 49.86 -26.41
C MET A 1037 -17.71 49.00 -27.47
N ALA A 1038 -18.38 47.97 -27.98
CA ALA A 1038 -17.84 47.09 -29.02
C ALA A 1038 -17.67 47.82 -30.37
N LEU A 1039 -18.59 48.75 -30.69
CA LEU A 1039 -18.53 49.55 -31.92
C LEU A 1039 -17.42 50.61 -31.87
N ASN A 1040 -17.21 51.22 -30.69
CA ASN A 1040 -16.10 52.17 -30.45
C ASN A 1040 -14.73 51.47 -30.50
N LEU A 1041 -14.61 50.23 -30.02
CA LEU A 1041 -13.39 49.43 -30.12
C LEU A 1041 -13.04 49.07 -31.57
N LYS A 1042 -14.06 48.68 -32.35
CA LYS A 1042 -13.93 48.33 -33.78
C LYS A 1042 -13.48 49.53 -34.61
N GLN A 1043 -13.98 50.74 -34.32
CA GLN A 1043 -13.56 51.98 -35.00
C GLN A 1043 -12.15 52.44 -34.59
N ALA A 1044 -11.73 52.22 -33.35
CA ALA A 1044 -10.37 52.52 -32.89
C ALA A 1044 -9.32 51.59 -33.52
N LEU A 1045 -9.64 50.31 -33.72
CA LEU A 1045 -8.75 49.32 -34.35
C LEU A 1045 -8.61 49.52 -35.87
N LEU A 1046 -9.65 50.01 -36.55
CA LEU A 1046 -9.63 50.24 -38.00
C LEU A 1046 -9.03 51.59 -38.42
N SER A 1047 -8.78 52.51 -37.48
CA SER A 1047 -8.33 53.90 -37.77
C SER A 1047 -6.83 54.14 -37.55
N HIS A 1048 -6.04 53.11 -37.22
CA HIS A 1048 -4.59 53.25 -37.04
C HIS A 1048 -3.78 52.58 -38.15
N ASP A 1049 -2.89 53.41 -38.69
CA ASP A 1049 -2.30 53.31 -40.02
C ASP A 1049 -1.39 52.08 -40.18
N SER A 1050 -1.45 51.50 -41.38
CA SER A 1050 -0.97 50.20 -41.82
C SER A 1050 0.56 50.03 -41.90
N SER A 1051 1.33 50.72 -41.06
CA SER A 1051 2.80 50.71 -41.12
C SER A 1051 3.49 50.74 -39.74
N ALA A 1052 3.40 49.63 -38.99
CA ALA A 1052 4.44 49.08 -38.09
C ALA A 1052 3.84 47.94 -37.23
N ASN A 1053 4.59 46.84 -37.06
CA ASN A 1053 4.56 45.77 -36.02
C ASN A 1053 3.42 45.65 -34.97
N TYR A 1054 2.15 45.86 -35.30
CA TYR A 1054 1.02 45.69 -34.37
C TYR A 1054 0.04 44.56 -34.75
N SER A 1055 0.48 43.55 -35.52
CA SER A 1055 -0.40 42.45 -35.99
C SER A 1055 -0.89 41.51 -34.88
N VAL A 1056 -0.14 41.37 -33.79
CA VAL A 1056 -0.36 40.27 -32.82
C VAL A 1056 -1.44 40.57 -31.76
N PRO A 1057 -1.50 41.77 -31.14
CA PRO A 1057 -2.60 42.11 -30.24
C PRO A 1057 -3.95 42.13 -30.99
N CYS A 1058 -3.96 42.64 -32.23
CA CYS A 1058 -5.17 42.73 -33.05
C CYS A 1058 -5.88 41.37 -33.26
N PHE A 1059 -5.13 40.28 -33.43
CA PHE A 1059 -5.69 38.94 -33.67
C PHE A 1059 -6.36 38.32 -32.43
N VAL A 1060 -5.73 38.41 -31.25
CA VAL A 1060 -6.31 37.89 -29.99
C VAL A 1060 -7.59 38.66 -29.64
N TYR A 1061 -7.61 39.98 -29.88
CA TYR A 1061 -8.82 40.79 -29.69
C TYR A 1061 -9.89 40.47 -30.73
N GLN A 1062 -9.52 40.20 -31.99
CA GLN A 1062 -10.47 39.85 -33.04
C GLN A 1062 -11.16 38.50 -32.78
N LEU A 1063 -10.43 37.49 -32.31
CA LEU A 1063 -11.01 36.20 -31.88
C LEU A 1063 -11.94 36.32 -30.66
N LEU A 1064 -11.60 37.19 -29.70
CA LEU A 1064 -12.46 37.47 -28.55
C LEU A 1064 -13.74 38.20 -28.99
N ILE A 1065 -13.63 39.20 -29.87
CA ILE A 1065 -14.77 39.96 -30.41
C ILE A 1065 -15.69 39.06 -31.24
N GLU A 1066 -15.15 38.25 -32.15
CA GLU A 1066 -15.94 37.30 -32.98
C GLU A 1066 -16.72 36.32 -32.11
N ARG A 1067 -16.07 35.78 -31.06
CA ARG A 1067 -16.73 34.86 -30.12
C ARG A 1067 -17.82 35.55 -29.31
N MET A 1068 -17.63 36.81 -28.96
CA MET A 1068 -18.61 37.57 -28.20
C MET A 1068 -19.80 38.04 -29.06
N GLU A 1069 -19.59 38.39 -30.33
CA GLU A 1069 -20.66 38.61 -31.29
C GLU A 1069 -21.50 37.32 -31.48
N ASP A 1070 -20.87 36.13 -31.50
CA ASP A 1070 -21.55 34.82 -31.53
C ASP A 1070 -22.38 34.55 -30.26
N ILE A 1071 -21.83 34.84 -29.07
CA ILE A 1071 -22.52 34.66 -27.79
C ILE A 1071 -23.68 35.64 -27.63
N ASP A 1072 -23.53 36.90 -28.03
CA ASP A 1072 -24.60 37.91 -27.88
C ASP A 1072 -25.81 37.61 -28.79
N ASN A 1073 -25.55 37.00 -29.96
CA ASN A 1073 -26.55 36.51 -30.91
C ASN A 1073 -27.27 35.21 -30.45
N THR A 1074 -26.65 34.40 -29.58
CA THR A 1074 -27.18 33.08 -29.16
C THR A 1074 -27.71 33.05 -27.72
N CYS A 1075 -27.21 33.91 -26.83
CA CYS A 1075 -27.57 33.94 -25.42
C CYS A 1075 -28.78 34.85 -25.16
N SER A 1076 -29.87 34.29 -24.60
CA SER A 1076 -31.07 35.05 -24.23
C SER A 1076 -31.16 35.41 -22.74
N SER A 1077 -30.22 34.94 -21.91
CA SER A 1077 -30.21 35.14 -20.44
C SER A 1077 -29.63 36.50 -20.03
N VAL A 1078 -30.42 37.31 -19.33
CA VAL A 1078 -30.05 38.67 -18.89
C VAL A 1078 -28.92 38.67 -17.84
N ASN A 1079 -28.88 37.67 -16.95
CA ASN A 1079 -27.84 37.56 -15.91
C ASN A 1079 -26.50 37.07 -16.45
N ALA A 1080 -26.52 36.18 -17.45
CA ALA A 1080 -25.29 35.80 -18.16
C ALA A 1080 -24.72 37.01 -18.94
N LYS A 1081 -25.58 37.80 -19.58
CA LYS A 1081 -25.17 39.03 -20.30
C LYS A 1081 -24.55 40.09 -19.38
N SER A 1082 -25.06 40.32 -18.17
CA SER A 1082 -24.46 41.30 -17.25
C SER A 1082 -23.09 40.86 -16.73
N SER A 1083 -22.94 39.57 -16.38
CA SER A 1083 -21.66 38.99 -15.95
C SER A 1083 -20.60 39.05 -17.07
N LEU A 1084 -21.00 38.79 -18.31
CA LEU A 1084 -20.11 38.91 -19.48
C LEU A 1084 -19.68 40.37 -19.75
N ASN A 1085 -20.59 41.35 -19.58
CA ASN A 1085 -20.28 42.77 -19.77
C ASN A 1085 -19.27 43.31 -18.73
N SER A 1086 -19.32 42.83 -17.49
CA SER A 1086 -18.33 43.17 -16.45
C SER A 1086 -16.92 42.70 -16.82
N ILE A 1087 -16.83 41.48 -17.36
CA ILE A 1087 -15.57 40.88 -17.83
C ILE A 1087 -14.99 41.69 -19.00
N LEU A 1088 -15.85 42.14 -19.93
CA LEU A 1088 -15.47 42.99 -21.07
C LEU A 1088 -14.93 44.37 -20.66
N ALA A 1089 -15.60 45.07 -19.75
CA ALA A 1089 -15.16 46.38 -19.29
C ALA A 1089 -13.76 46.31 -18.66
N SER A 1090 -13.48 45.24 -17.90
CA SER A 1090 -12.15 44.97 -17.33
C SER A 1090 -11.09 44.77 -18.42
N ALA A 1091 -11.43 44.06 -19.50
CA ALA A 1091 -10.53 43.86 -20.63
C ALA A 1091 -10.21 45.18 -21.35
N GLU A 1092 -11.20 46.03 -21.62
CA GLU A 1092 -11.02 47.28 -22.38
C GLU A 1092 -10.07 48.29 -21.72
N THR A 1093 -10.18 48.43 -20.39
CA THR A 1093 -9.28 49.29 -19.59
C THR A 1093 -7.83 48.86 -19.72
N TRP A 1094 -7.60 47.55 -19.78
CA TRP A 1094 -6.28 46.95 -19.90
C TRP A 1094 -5.72 47.06 -21.33
N ILE A 1095 -6.57 46.97 -22.37
CA ILE A 1095 -6.16 47.19 -23.77
C ILE A 1095 -5.62 48.60 -23.99
N LYS A 1096 -6.30 49.62 -23.45
CA LYS A 1096 -5.86 51.03 -23.54
C LYS A 1096 -4.48 51.25 -22.88
N GLN A 1097 -4.11 50.43 -21.89
CA GLN A 1097 -2.80 50.48 -21.24
C GLN A 1097 -1.69 49.80 -22.07
N LEU A 1098 -2.03 48.80 -22.89
CA LEU A 1098 -1.10 48.04 -23.72
C LEU A 1098 -0.71 48.73 -25.04
N GLY A 1099 -1.51 49.68 -25.54
CA GLY A 1099 -1.31 50.34 -26.84
C GLY A 1099 0.01 51.13 -27.02
N ASN A 1100 0.80 51.29 -25.96
CA ASN A 1100 2.09 51.97 -26.00
C ASN A 1100 3.24 50.95 -25.94
N GLN A 1101 3.73 50.54 -27.13
CA GLN A 1101 4.85 49.62 -27.42
C GLN A 1101 5.05 48.43 -26.45
N LEU A 1102 4.73 47.23 -26.93
CA LEU A 1102 4.80 45.98 -26.15
C LEU A 1102 6.12 45.24 -26.33
N SER A 1103 6.69 44.77 -25.22
CA SER A 1103 7.78 43.78 -25.19
C SER A 1103 7.24 42.35 -25.32
N THR A 1104 8.11 41.36 -25.61
CA THR A 1104 7.74 39.93 -25.66
C THR A 1104 7.09 39.43 -24.36
N VAL A 1105 7.50 39.96 -23.21
CA VAL A 1105 6.92 39.63 -21.90
C VAL A 1105 5.50 40.19 -21.78
N ASP A 1106 5.26 41.39 -22.31
CA ASP A 1106 3.93 41.99 -22.29
C ASP A 1106 2.98 41.31 -23.30
N PHE A 1107 3.52 40.74 -24.38
CA PHE A 1107 2.80 39.86 -25.29
C PHE A 1107 2.36 38.53 -24.64
N VAL A 1108 3.27 37.83 -23.95
CA VAL A 1108 2.94 36.59 -23.24
C VAL A 1108 1.90 36.85 -22.13
N LYS A 1109 2.08 37.94 -21.37
CA LYS A 1109 1.08 38.39 -20.39
C LYS A 1109 -0.26 38.67 -21.05
N ALA A 1110 -0.26 39.21 -22.27
CA ALA A 1110 -1.49 39.50 -22.99
C ALA A 1110 -2.22 38.23 -23.47
N VAL A 1111 -1.50 37.23 -23.95
CA VAL A 1111 -2.06 35.92 -24.34
C VAL A 1111 -2.63 35.17 -23.13
N PHE A 1112 -1.89 35.10 -22.01
CA PHE A 1112 -2.38 34.44 -20.79
C PHE A 1112 -3.59 35.15 -20.18
N ARG A 1113 -3.65 36.49 -20.25
CA ARG A 1113 -4.86 37.23 -19.83
C ARG A 1113 -6.02 37.01 -20.77
N GLY A 1114 -5.80 36.95 -22.09
CA GLY A 1114 -6.83 36.56 -23.05
C GLY A 1114 -7.38 35.16 -22.77
N PHE A 1115 -6.52 34.19 -22.45
CA PHE A 1115 -6.92 32.82 -22.06
C PHE A 1115 -7.70 32.79 -20.75
N SER A 1116 -7.28 33.58 -19.77
CA SER A 1116 -8.00 33.74 -18.51
C SER A 1116 -9.41 34.33 -18.72
N LEU A 1117 -9.52 35.38 -19.56
CA LEU A 1117 -10.79 35.99 -19.94
C LEU A 1117 -11.69 34.99 -20.68
N HIS A 1118 -11.14 34.18 -21.60
CA HIS A 1118 -11.87 33.12 -22.30
C HIS A 1118 -12.42 32.05 -21.34
N ARG A 1119 -11.60 31.58 -20.39
CA ARG A 1119 -12.02 30.59 -19.38
C ARG A 1119 -13.06 31.14 -18.41
N GLN A 1120 -13.01 32.44 -18.11
CA GLN A 1120 -14.04 33.11 -17.30
C GLN A 1120 -15.37 33.21 -18.06
N ILE A 1121 -15.33 33.54 -19.36
CA ILE A 1121 -16.51 33.53 -20.23
C ILE A 1121 -17.13 32.11 -20.29
N ASP A 1122 -16.32 31.06 -20.51
CA ASP A 1122 -16.79 29.67 -20.56
C ASP A 1122 -17.38 29.20 -19.23
N ARG A 1123 -16.81 29.63 -18.10
CA ARG A 1123 -17.34 29.31 -16.78
C ARG A 1123 -18.72 29.91 -16.56
N VAL A 1124 -18.90 31.18 -16.93
CA VAL A 1124 -20.21 31.86 -16.87
C VAL A 1124 -21.22 31.19 -17.81
N LEU A 1125 -20.82 30.74 -19.00
CA LEU A 1125 -21.69 30.03 -19.94
C LEU A 1125 -22.06 28.61 -19.45
N ALA A 1126 -21.11 27.90 -18.82
CA ALA A 1126 -21.34 26.57 -18.24
C ALA A 1126 -22.23 26.63 -16.98
N GLU A 1127 -22.03 27.64 -16.13
CA GLU A 1127 -22.87 27.89 -14.94
C GLU A 1127 -24.32 28.23 -15.30
N HIS A 1128 -24.55 28.81 -16.49
CA HIS A 1128 -25.88 29.13 -16.99
C HIS A 1128 -26.42 28.18 -18.07
N PHE A 1129 -25.75 27.03 -18.30
CA PHE A 1129 -26.17 25.97 -19.23
C PHE A 1129 -26.38 26.40 -20.69
N ILE A 1130 -25.58 27.34 -21.21
CA ILE A 1130 -25.85 27.98 -22.51
C ILE A 1130 -25.19 27.26 -23.71
N ALA A 1131 -24.13 26.46 -23.53
CA ALA A 1131 -23.61 25.55 -24.58
C ALA A 1131 -22.59 24.51 -24.03
N PRO A 1132 -22.31 23.40 -24.77
CA PRO A 1132 -21.33 22.40 -24.37
C PRO A 1132 -19.90 22.91 -24.48
N THR A 1133 -19.08 22.65 -23.45
CA THR A 1133 -17.71 23.16 -23.24
C THR A 1133 -16.63 22.47 -24.10
N SER A 1134 -16.93 21.99 -25.31
CA SER A 1134 -15.97 21.20 -26.12
C SER A 1134 -14.98 22.03 -26.96
N GLU A 1135 -15.00 23.36 -26.92
CA GLU A 1135 -14.14 24.21 -27.77
C GLU A 1135 -12.85 24.70 -27.09
N VAL A 1136 -12.63 24.41 -25.79
CA VAL A 1136 -11.49 24.91 -24.99
C VAL A 1136 -10.13 24.50 -25.58
N HIS A 1137 -10.04 23.34 -26.22
CA HIS A 1137 -8.77 22.84 -26.80
C HIS A 1137 -8.40 23.58 -28.10
N GLY A 1138 -9.38 23.94 -28.93
CA GLY A 1138 -9.12 24.62 -30.21
C GLY A 1138 -8.63 26.07 -30.07
N TRP A 1139 -8.93 26.74 -28.96
CA TRP A 1139 -8.51 28.12 -28.70
C TRP A 1139 -7.05 28.20 -28.24
N ALA A 1140 -6.63 27.28 -27.37
CA ALA A 1140 -5.24 27.13 -26.95
C ALA A 1140 -4.34 26.76 -28.15
N ASP A 1141 -4.76 25.80 -28.97
CA ASP A 1141 -4.00 25.35 -30.15
C ASP A 1141 -3.87 26.45 -31.24
N LYS A 1142 -4.91 27.28 -31.44
CA LYS A 1142 -4.83 28.46 -32.35
C LYS A 1142 -3.90 29.55 -31.83
N CYS A 1143 -3.87 29.80 -30.53
CA CYS A 1143 -2.93 30.75 -29.93
C CYS A 1143 -1.48 30.23 -29.96
N PHE A 1144 -1.27 28.93 -29.69
CA PHE A 1144 0.04 28.28 -29.72
C PHE A 1144 0.63 28.16 -31.13
N SER A 1145 -0.20 27.91 -32.15
CA SER A 1145 0.25 27.83 -33.55
C SER A 1145 0.72 29.19 -34.11
N VAL A 1146 0.15 30.31 -33.65
CA VAL A 1146 0.63 31.66 -33.99
C VAL A 1146 1.93 32.00 -33.25
N LEU A 1147 2.07 31.61 -31.98
CA LEU A 1147 3.32 31.71 -31.21
C LEU A 1147 4.48 30.95 -31.88
N GLN A 1148 4.22 29.74 -32.40
CA GLN A 1148 5.20 28.96 -33.18
C GLN A 1148 5.54 29.59 -34.53
N ALA A 1149 4.60 30.31 -35.15
CA ALA A 1149 4.84 30.98 -36.43
C ALA A 1149 5.73 32.24 -36.30
N GLU A 1150 5.62 33.00 -35.21
CA GLU A 1150 6.47 34.17 -34.95
C GLU A 1150 7.86 33.82 -34.38
N GLN A 1151 8.02 32.70 -33.66
CA GLN A 1151 9.31 32.25 -33.13
C GLN A 1151 10.35 31.87 -34.21
N LYS A 1152 9.95 31.78 -35.49
CA LYS A 1152 10.91 31.62 -36.61
C LYS A 1152 11.81 32.86 -36.84
N GLY A 1153 11.61 33.96 -36.11
CA GLY A 1153 12.31 35.24 -36.36
C GLY A 1153 13.13 35.86 -35.22
N ALA A 1154 13.08 35.38 -33.97
CA ALA A 1154 13.82 36.03 -32.87
C ALA A 1154 14.37 35.02 -31.84
N CYS A 1155 15.64 35.24 -31.48
CA CYS A 1155 16.52 34.42 -30.63
C CYS A 1155 16.03 34.29 -29.17
N PRO A 1156 16.48 33.25 -28.45
CA PRO A 1156 15.67 32.31 -27.67
C PRO A 1156 14.86 32.94 -26.54
#